data_AF-A0AA89PKD1-F1
#
_entry.id   AF-A0AA89PKD1-F1
#
_cell.length_a   1.000
_cell.length_b   1.000
_cell.length_c   1.000
_cell.angle_alpha   90.00
_cell.angle_beta   90.00
_cell.angle_gamma   90.00
#
_symmetry.space_group_name_H-M   'P 1'
#
loop_
_entity.id
_entity.type
_entity.pdbx_description
1 polymer ?
#
loop_
_entity_poly.entity_id
_entity_poly.type
_entity_poly.pdbx_seq_one_letter_code
_entity_poly.pdbx_strand_id
1 'polypeptide(L)'
;MKLFDKSIRNHRLTVIAFAMTAATLAACGEKAAETSAEPAATAAQAEKPSAIATLELSNPSAFPRLDEAVYLSYYELGLKAGFAAPIAVWSQAEQIPVQAIDKDADGSKDGIIFTVDVAVDETLKLRIAEADVAAEAIAKRTQAEISHKVGGEWVEREYKGGSFQNVSTLSVPEAHTDHSYFIRYEGPGIESDLVGYRVYLDWRNGFDIFGKQTSQPVLQNVGQDGFDSYHEPADWGMDILKVGSSVGVGGYGYWDGEKVIRVSDVQDWQADITENGDLYSSFKIQYKGWKPTEDIQTDLTAVLSMHAGSRLVEVNAKTSEELDNLIAGVVNHKGTDLIVGDMDITGHAYTYIGTYGPQSLDGANLGMAVLAKRKVIDEVTKDEHNQVAILKPAGNEVQYYFVAAWANEVESEQGPITTKAEFETYLKQEAEKLTMPLRQRLTTAASEAQTDQPLTAEVALEWSKKLADSELERKTLDYRFGGYDHIRKRPSYFEYTTGMVLQAYDELNQVAPEARYADAVQTVMGSFVNEDGSINGYVQEKYNIDSIRAGTMLLRLYERNQDPSYKKAVDTLFEQLEHHPRTSQGAFWHKKRYPYQVWLDGVYMGIPFLAHYEQLMHDEPNVEEVLAEFKVVNEILKDPETGLFYHAWDEKREQVWADKESGLSQYHWARGMGWLAMALVDVLDFIPQENTEERQYLLDMIAEIAPVIEKYQDPETGTWWQIIDKPGKRANYLESTASTMFTYFYAKALNQGYLPKDQYLDTAKKAYQGLLDEFVQVHADGTISITDMCQVAGLGYGRDGSYEYYMSEPIYDDDPKGTAPFITSSVEMYKLLKSES
;
A
#
# COMPACT_ATOMS: atom_id res chain seq x y z
N MET A 1 -42.72 54.61 1.79
CA MET A 1 -44.05 54.84 2.40
C MET A 1 -44.20 53.83 3.52
N LYS A 2 -43.89 54.20 4.77
CA LYS A 2 -44.84 54.53 5.87
C LYS A 2 -45.92 53.45 6.10
N LEU A 3 -46.26 52.96 7.31
CA LEU A 3 -45.85 53.12 8.71
C LEU A 3 -46.72 52.10 9.53
N PHE A 4 -46.13 51.42 10.55
CA PHE A 4 -46.62 51.13 11.94
C PHE A 4 -47.95 50.33 12.15
N ASP A 5 -48.20 49.59 13.25
CA ASP A 5 -47.70 49.68 14.64
C ASP A 5 -47.87 48.36 15.46
N LYS A 6 -47.22 48.38 16.63
CA LYS A 6 -46.89 47.44 17.72
C LYS A 6 -48.02 46.78 18.51
N SER A 7 -47.62 45.70 19.22
CA SER A 7 -47.98 45.47 20.62
C SER A 7 -46.83 44.81 21.39
N ILE A 8 -46.56 45.30 22.61
CA ILE A 8 -45.49 44.94 23.56
C ILE A 8 -46.12 44.36 24.83
N ARG A 9 -45.53 43.29 25.41
CA ARG A 9 -45.27 43.05 26.86
C ARG A 9 -44.80 41.60 27.08
N ASN A 10 -43.54 41.34 27.43
CA ASN A 10 -42.94 41.27 28.79
C ASN A 10 -42.82 39.83 29.34
N HIS A 11 -41.60 39.24 29.40
CA HIS A 11 -40.90 38.87 30.66
C HIS A 11 -39.67 37.95 30.46
N ARG A 12 -38.57 38.39 31.11
CA ARG A 12 -37.49 37.65 31.82
C ARG A 12 -36.55 36.73 31.04
N LEU A 13 -35.30 37.20 30.91
CA LEU A 13 -34.09 36.37 30.78
C LEU A 13 -33.88 35.53 32.05
N THR A 14 -33.56 34.25 31.85
CA THR A 14 -32.90 33.40 32.86
C THR A 14 -31.66 32.81 32.21
N VAL A 15 -30.50 33.21 32.71
CA VAL A 15 -29.20 32.58 32.43
C VAL A 15 -29.08 31.40 33.40
N ILE A 16 -28.88 30.19 32.89
CA ILE A 16 -28.53 29.01 33.71
C ILE A 16 -27.16 28.54 33.26
N ALA A 17 -26.20 28.70 34.16
CA ALA A 17 -24.88 28.12 34.12
C ALA A 17 -24.95 26.61 34.39
N PHE A 18 -24.23 25.81 33.61
CA PHE A 18 -23.97 24.41 33.94
C PHE A 18 -22.61 24.31 34.63
N ALA A 19 -22.64 23.88 35.90
CA ALA A 19 -21.48 23.61 36.72
C ALA A 19 -21.05 22.15 36.54
N MET A 20 -19.76 21.92 36.27
CA MET A 20 -19.11 20.62 36.39
C MET A 20 -18.67 20.42 37.85
N THR A 21 -19.15 19.35 38.48
CA THR A 21 -18.67 18.88 39.79
C THR A 21 -17.58 17.82 39.60
N ALA A 22 -16.34 18.18 39.92
CA ALA A 22 -15.26 17.24 40.20
C ALA A 22 -15.27 16.93 41.71
N ALA A 23 -15.31 15.65 42.06
CA ALA A 23 -15.22 15.18 43.44
C ALA A 23 -13.75 14.85 43.76
N THR A 24 -13.13 15.65 44.62
CA THR A 24 -11.87 15.35 45.29
C THR A 24 -12.17 14.81 46.70
N LEU A 25 -11.65 13.63 47.03
CA LEU A 25 -11.61 13.12 48.40
C LEU A 25 -10.15 13.12 48.86
N ALA A 26 -9.84 14.07 49.73
CA ALA A 26 -8.64 14.06 50.54
C ALA A 26 -8.98 13.50 51.93
N ALA A 27 -8.24 12.50 52.38
CA ALA A 27 -8.20 12.08 53.78
C ALA A 27 -6.74 12.05 54.25
N CYS A 28 -6.46 12.79 55.33
CA CYS A 28 -5.17 12.91 55.99
C CYS A 28 -4.74 11.62 56.71
N GLY A 29 -3.44 11.37 56.76
CA GLY A 29 -2.79 10.40 57.64
C GLY A 29 -1.32 10.78 57.86
N GLU A 30 -0.88 10.78 59.11
CA GLU A 30 0.31 11.43 59.66
C GLU A 30 1.68 10.87 59.21
N LYS A 31 2.67 11.76 59.14
CA LYS A 31 4.10 11.44 59.14
C LYS A 31 4.54 10.97 60.52
N ALA A 32 5.02 9.73 60.62
CA ALA A 32 5.94 9.30 61.67
C ALA A 32 7.23 8.79 61.00
N ALA A 33 8.37 9.26 61.51
CA ALA A 33 9.70 8.85 61.08
C ALA A 33 10.08 7.53 61.73
N GLU A 34 10.61 6.57 60.96
CA GLU A 34 11.46 5.50 61.50
C GLU A 34 12.54 5.12 60.48
N THR A 35 13.76 5.06 60.99
CA THR A 35 15.03 4.82 60.32
C THR A 35 15.30 3.34 60.08
N SER A 36 15.86 3.04 58.90
CA SER A 36 16.80 1.96 58.56
C SER A 36 16.46 0.51 58.96
N ALA A 37 16.09 -0.28 57.95
CA ALA A 37 16.45 -1.70 57.86
C ALA A 37 16.92 -2.00 56.42
N GLU A 38 18.01 -2.75 56.30
CA GLU A 38 18.66 -3.17 55.05
C GLU A 38 17.69 -3.86 54.08
N PRO A 39 17.85 -3.70 52.75
CA PRO A 39 17.04 -4.44 51.80
C PRO A 39 17.50 -5.90 51.75
N ALA A 40 16.57 -6.81 52.08
CA ALA A 40 16.69 -8.22 51.80
C ALA A 40 16.74 -8.47 50.29
N ALA A 41 17.75 -9.25 49.89
CA ALA A 41 17.91 -10.00 48.63
C ALA A 41 17.03 -9.59 47.44
N THR A 42 17.67 -8.97 46.45
CA THR A 42 17.25 -8.90 45.06
C THR A 42 16.73 -10.25 44.57
N ALA A 43 15.42 -10.33 44.30
CA ALA A 43 14.91 -11.30 43.34
C ALA A 43 15.54 -10.93 41.99
N ALA A 44 16.32 -11.84 41.42
CA ALA A 44 16.82 -11.70 40.06
C ALA A 44 15.61 -11.56 39.14
N GLN A 45 15.37 -10.34 38.61
CA GLN A 45 14.61 -10.19 37.38
C GLN A 45 15.39 -10.99 36.33
N ALA A 46 14.81 -12.08 35.85
CA ALA A 46 15.32 -12.71 34.65
C ALA A 46 15.41 -11.62 33.58
N GLU A 47 16.60 -11.43 33.00
CA GLU A 47 16.78 -10.50 31.89
C GLU A 47 15.78 -10.88 30.79
N LYS A 48 14.90 -9.95 30.41
CA LYS A 48 14.05 -10.16 29.23
C LYS A 48 14.99 -10.39 28.03
N PRO A 49 14.72 -11.39 27.16
CA PRO A 49 15.53 -11.63 25.96
C PRO A 49 15.71 -10.33 25.18
N SER A 50 16.89 -10.11 24.58
CA SER A 50 17.15 -8.93 23.74
C SER A 50 16.12 -8.85 22.62
N ALA A 51 15.56 -7.65 22.40
CA ALA A 51 14.59 -7.44 21.32
C ALA A 51 15.26 -7.68 19.96
N ILE A 52 14.56 -8.36 19.06
CA ILE A 52 14.94 -8.44 17.64
C ILE A 52 14.43 -7.22 16.87
N ALA A 53 13.30 -6.66 17.31
CA ALA A 53 12.73 -5.45 16.75
C ALA A 53 11.82 -4.73 17.75
N THR A 54 11.57 -3.45 17.49
CA THR A 54 10.46 -2.67 18.05
C THR A 54 9.56 -2.21 16.92
N LEU A 55 8.26 -2.12 17.20
CA LEU A 55 7.25 -1.74 16.21
C LEU A 55 6.33 -0.69 16.83
N GLU A 56 6.18 0.45 16.18
CA GLU A 56 5.13 1.43 16.49
C GLU A 56 3.96 1.29 15.52
N LEU A 57 2.74 1.25 16.05
CA LEU A 57 1.50 1.14 15.27
C LEU A 57 0.58 2.30 15.61
N SER A 58 0.31 3.17 14.64
CA SER A 58 -0.60 4.31 14.83
C SER A 58 -1.88 4.14 14.03
N ASN A 59 -3.03 4.44 14.66
CA ASN A 59 -4.34 4.36 14.00
C ASN A 59 -4.58 5.59 13.09
N PRO A 60 -4.67 5.40 11.75
CA PRO A 60 -4.93 6.51 10.86
C PRO A 60 -6.42 6.85 10.73
N SER A 61 -7.32 6.04 11.30
CA SER A 61 -8.77 6.18 11.19
C SER A 61 -9.38 7.02 12.31
N ALA A 62 -10.54 7.64 12.02
CA ALA A 62 -11.33 8.40 12.99
C ALA A 62 -12.20 7.51 13.90
N PHE A 63 -11.97 6.20 13.90
CA PHE A 63 -12.69 5.19 14.69
C PHE A 63 -11.67 4.16 15.24
N PRO A 64 -11.96 3.52 16.38
CA PRO A 64 -11.06 2.51 16.95
C PRO A 64 -10.96 1.29 16.02
N ARG A 65 -9.77 0.69 15.95
CA ARG A 65 -9.56 -0.58 15.26
C ARG A 65 -9.41 -1.68 16.29
N LEU A 66 -10.37 -2.59 16.33
CA LEU A 66 -10.42 -3.71 17.26
C LEU A 66 -10.12 -5.01 16.50
N ASP A 67 -9.37 -5.92 17.11
CA ASP A 67 -8.87 -7.15 16.49
C ASP A 67 -8.15 -6.91 15.15
N GLU A 68 -7.44 -5.79 15.01
CA GLU A 68 -6.73 -5.47 13.78
C GLU A 68 -5.56 -6.45 13.61
N ALA A 69 -5.56 -7.21 12.53
CA ALA A 69 -4.46 -8.12 12.22
C ALA A 69 -3.22 -7.36 11.76
N VAL A 70 -2.08 -7.71 12.34
CA VAL A 70 -0.76 -7.21 11.95
C VAL A 70 0.08 -8.41 11.53
N TYR A 71 0.57 -8.37 10.29
CA TYR A 71 1.51 -9.34 9.75
C TYR A 71 2.89 -8.69 9.64
N LEU A 72 3.92 -9.43 10.05
CA LEU A 72 5.32 -9.08 9.83
C LEU A 72 6.03 -10.28 9.23
N SER A 73 6.63 -10.10 8.07
CA SER A 73 7.47 -11.12 7.46
C SER A 73 8.79 -11.29 8.24
N TYR A 74 9.38 -12.47 8.16
CA TYR A 74 10.72 -12.72 8.66
C TYR A 74 11.75 -11.82 7.97
N TYR A 75 11.54 -11.48 6.69
CA TYR A 75 12.40 -10.56 5.95
C TYR A 75 12.41 -9.16 6.57
N GLU A 76 11.24 -8.58 6.86
CA GLU A 76 11.10 -7.27 7.52
C GLU A 76 11.69 -7.29 8.94
N LEU A 77 11.56 -8.41 9.67
CA LEU A 77 12.15 -8.59 10.99
C LEU A 77 13.69 -8.77 10.98
N GLY A 78 14.33 -8.78 9.81
CA GLY A 78 15.76 -9.04 9.68
C GLY A 78 16.14 -10.48 10.02
N LEU A 79 15.20 -11.42 9.86
CA LEU A 79 15.37 -12.84 10.10
C LEU A 79 15.56 -13.61 8.78
N LYS A 80 16.15 -14.80 8.88
CA LYS A 80 16.34 -15.68 7.71
C LYS A 80 15.03 -16.38 7.35
N ALA A 81 14.86 -16.68 6.06
CA ALA A 81 13.79 -17.56 5.60
C ALA A 81 13.80 -18.90 6.37
N GLY A 82 12.61 -19.38 6.74
CA GLY A 82 12.46 -20.59 7.56
C GLY A 82 12.91 -20.45 9.02
N PHE A 83 12.91 -19.23 9.58
CA PHE A 83 13.19 -19.00 10.99
C PHE A 83 12.28 -19.87 11.87
N ALA A 84 12.89 -20.69 12.74
CA ALA A 84 12.20 -21.76 13.46
C ALA A 84 11.98 -21.48 14.95
N ALA A 85 12.70 -20.50 15.52
CA ALA A 85 12.56 -20.20 16.93
C ALA A 85 11.22 -19.47 17.18
N PRO A 86 10.54 -19.71 18.31
CA PRO A 86 9.33 -18.98 18.65
C PRO A 86 9.61 -17.48 18.76
N ILE A 87 8.70 -16.67 18.22
CA ILE A 87 8.71 -15.21 18.38
C ILE A 87 7.59 -14.82 19.33
N ALA A 88 7.88 -13.88 20.20
CA ALA A 88 6.89 -13.26 21.07
C ALA A 88 6.84 -11.75 20.83
N VAL A 89 5.63 -11.22 20.96
CA VAL A 89 5.31 -9.80 20.83
C VAL A 89 4.78 -9.33 22.17
N TRP A 90 5.25 -8.18 22.64
CA TRP A 90 4.81 -7.61 23.91
C TRP A 90 4.30 -6.19 23.73
N SER A 91 3.14 -5.91 24.31
CA SER A 91 2.70 -4.56 24.62
C SER A 91 2.98 -4.29 26.09
N GLN A 92 3.93 -3.40 26.37
CA GLN A 92 4.40 -3.11 27.74
C GLN A 92 4.89 -4.38 28.48
N ALA A 93 4.11 -4.90 29.44
CA ALA A 93 4.42 -6.09 30.21
C ALA A 93 3.60 -7.33 29.79
N GLU A 94 2.62 -7.14 28.92
CA GLU A 94 1.71 -8.20 28.47
C GLU A 94 2.21 -8.79 27.15
N GLN A 95 2.17 -10.11 27.05
CA GLN A 95 2.51 -10.81 25.82
C GLN A 95 1.26 -10.96 24.96
N ILE A 96 1.36 -10.54 23.70
CA ILE A 96 0.29 -10.68 22.72
C ILE A 96 0.36 -12.11 22.13
N PRO A 97 -0.78 -12.78 21.93
CA PRO A 97 -0.90 -13.97 21.11
C PRO A 97 -0.28 -13.81 19.71
N VAL A 98 0.60 -14.74 19.32
CA VAL A 98 1.28 -14.72 18.01
C VAL A 98 1.16 -16.09 17.35
N GLN A 99 0.97 -16.09 16.03
CA GLN A 99 1.01 -17.29 15.20
C GLN A 99 2.02 -17.11 14.06
N ALA A 100 2.89 -18.10 13.85
CA ALA A 100 3.70 -18.17 12.63
C ALA A 100 2.84 -18.68 11.46
N ILE A 101 2.89 -18.01 10.31
CA ILE A 101 2.05 -18.33 9.14
C ILE A 101 2.86 -18.46 7.84
N ASP A 102 2.36 -19.34 6.98
CA ASP A 102 2.63 -19.41 5.55
C ASP A 102 1.60 -18.51 4.85
N LYS A 103 2.04 -17.33 4.40
CA LYS A 103 1.10 -16.32 3.87
C LYS A 103 0.81 -16.55 2.39
N ASP A 104 1.77 -17.06 1.64
CA ASP A 104 1.65 -17.30 0.20
C ASP A 104 1.27 -18.75 -0.19
N ALA A 105 1.13 -19.61 0.82
CA ALA A 105 0.75 -21.01 0.72
C ALA A 105 1.75 -21.87 -0.08
N ASP A 106 3.05 -21.58 0.05
CA ASP A 106 4.15 -22.33 -0.57
C ASP A 106 4.63 -23.56 0.23
N GLY A 107 4.19 -23.68 1.48
CA GLY A 107 4.55 -24.75 2.42
C GLY A 107 5.58 -24.32 3.49
N SER A 108 6.05 -23.08 3.47
CA SER A 108 7.02 -22.51 4.41
C SER A 108 6.41 -21.40 5.24
N LYS A 109 6.85 -21.24 6.49
CA LYS A 109 6.43 -20.09 7.30
C LYS A 109 7.27 -18.87 6.90
N ASP A 110 6.61 -17.77 6.61
CA ASP A 110 7.24 -16.55 6.07
C ASP A 110 7.18 -15.37 7.04
N GLY A 111 6.40 -15.50 8.11
CA GLY A 111 6.21 -14.43 9.07
C GLY A 111 5.34 -14.81 10.24
N ILE A 112 5.00 -13.78 11.01
CA ILE A 112 4.09 -13.86 12.15
C ILE A 112 2.87 -12.99 11.94
N ILE A 113 1.74 -13.43 12.50
CA ILE A 113 0.52 -12.65 12.62
C ILE A 113 0.08 -12.58 14.08
N PHE A 114 -0.43 -11.42 14.47
CA PHE A 114 -1.06 -11.17 15.76
C PHE A 114 -2.18 -10.14 15.58
N THR A 115 -3.02 -9.96 16.60
CA THR A 115 -4.12 -8.99 16.60
C THR A 115 -3.87 -7.92 17.65
N VAL A 116 -4.31 -6.69 17.38
CA VAL A 116 -4.20 -5.55 18.31
C VAL A 116 -5.46 -4.70 18.31
N ASP A 117 -5.71 -4.06 19.44
CA ASP A 117 -6.69 -2.99 19.55
C ASP A 117 -5.96 -1.65 19.58
N VAL A 118 -6.31 -0.74 18.66
CA VAL A 118 -5.73 0.60 18.58
C VAL A 118 -6.84 1.64 18.61
N ALA A 119 -6.88 2.41 19.69
CA ALA A 119 -7.84 3.50 19.84
C ALA A 119 -7.60 4.61 18.81
N VAL A 120 -8.55 5.54 18.72
CA VAL A 120 -8.40 6.73 17.87
C VAL A 120 -7.26 7.58 18.41
N ASP A 121 -6.36 8.03 17.53
CA ASP A 121 -5.17 8.83 17.86
C ASP A 121 -4.15 8.13 18.78
N GLU A 122 -4.27 6.81 18.96
CA GLU A 122 -3.30 6.02 19.71
C GLU A 122 -2.14 5.55 18.81
N THR A 123 -0.95 5.51 19.42
CA THR A 123 0.24 4.82 18.91
C THR A 123 0.64 3.73 19.90
N LEU A 124 0.49 2.46 19.52
CA LEU A 124 1.01 1.34 20.29
C LEU A 124 2.52 1.20 20.06
N LYS A 125 3.25 0.86 21.12
CA LYS A 125 4.67 0.49 21.04
C LYS A 125 4.84 -0.96 21.45
N LEU A 126 5.26 -1.78 20.49
CA LEU A 126 5.42 -3.21 20.65
C LEU A 126 6.90 -3.58 20.65
N ARG A 127 7.25 -4.54 21.49
CA ARG A 127 8.57 -5.16 21.54
C ARG A 127 8.47 -6.56 20.96
N ILE A 128 9.40 -6.93 20.10
CA ILE A 128 9.45 -8.25 19.45
C ILE A 128 10.77 -8.91 19.84
N ALA A 129 10.74 -10.16 20.26
CA ALA A 129 11.94 -10.93 20.62
C ALA A 129 11.76 -12.42 20.37
N GLU A 130 12.88 -13.12 20.25
CA GLU A 130 12.90 -14.58 20.33
C GLU A 130 12.45 -15.02 21.73
N ALA A 131 11.71 -16.12 21.80
CA ALA A 131 11.19 -16.68 23.04
C ALA A 131 11.70 -18.12 23.26
N ASP A 132 12.06 -18.43 24.51
CA ASP A 132 12.53 -19.76 24.92
C ASP A 132 11.44 -20.85 24.83
N VAL A 133 10.18 -20.43 24.87
CA VAL A 133 9.00 -21.28 24.76
C VAL A 133 7.96 -20.56 23.91
N ALA A 134 7.20 -21.34 23.12
CA ALA A 134 6.02 -20.82 22.44
C ALA A 134 5.07 -20.19 23.46
N ALA A 135 4.33 -19.15 23.04
CA ALA A 135 3.31 -18.51 23.87
C ALA A 135 2.35 -19.56 24.46
N GLU A 136 1.73 -19.25 25.60
CA GLU A 136 0.68 -20.10 26.16
C GLU A 136 -0.38 -20.41 25.08
N ALA A 137 -0.94 -21.62 25.11
CA ALA A 137 -1.96 -22.03 24.15
C ALA A 137 -3.13 -21.03 24.18
N ILE A 138 -3.40 -20.40 23.04
CA ILE A 138 -4.46 -19.40 22.90
C ILE A 138 -5.76 -20.12 22.56
N ALA A 139 -6.89 -19.49 22.89
CA ALA A 139 -8.19 -19.96 22.40
C ALA A 139 -8.19 -19.92 20.86
N LYS A 140 -8.47 -21.05 20.22
CA LYS A 140 -8.62 -21.11 18.77
C LYS A 140 -9.79 -20.21 18.34
N ARG A 141 -9.51 -19.18 17.54
CA ARG A 141 -10.49 -18.22 17.01
C ARG A 141 -10.73 -18.42 15.51
N THR A 142 -9.80 -19.01 14.79
CA THR A 142 -9.99 -19.37 13.37
C THR A 142 -9.91 -20.87 13.12
N GLN A 143 -10.52 -21.33 12.04
CA GLN A 143 -10.37 -22.70 11.58
C GLN A 143 -10.57 -22.79 10.06
N ALA A 144 -9.73 -23.60 9.41
CA ALA A 144 -10.00 -24.13 8.08
C ALA A 144 -10.01 -25.66 8.15
N GLU A 145 -10.95 -26.28 7.44
CA GLU A 145 -11.10 -27.73 7.47
C GLU A 145 -11.70 -28.27 6.18
N ILE A 146 -11.36 -29.53 5.87
CA ILE A 146 -12.04 -30.32 4.87
C ILE A 146 -12.14 -31.75 5.38
N SER A 147 -13.23 -32.44 5.04
CA SER A 147 -13.44 -33.82 5.46
C SER A 147 -14.21 -34.64 4.44
N HIS A 148 -13.94 -35.95 4.43
CA HIS A 148 -14.68 -36.90 3.60
C HIS A 148 -14.98 -38.18 4.39
N LYS A 149 -15.95 -38.97 3.91
CA LYS A 149 -16.24 -40.27 4.50
C LYS A 149 -15.16 -41.30 4.16
N VAL A 150 -14.82 -42.12 5.16
CA VAL A 150 -13.91 -43.25 5.05
C VAL A 150 -14.64 -44.53 5.47
N GLY A 151 -14.38 -45.64 4.78
CA GLY A 151 -14.94 -46.96 5.11
C GLY A 151 -16.37 -47.21 4.61
N GLY A 152 -16.85 -46.42 3.64
CA GLY A 152 -18.08 -46.67 2.91
C GLY A 152 -17.81 -47.16 1.47
N GLU A 153 -18.84 -47.15 0.64
CA GLU A 153 -18.75 -47.54 -0.77
C GLU A 153 -19.59 -46.61 -1.67
N TRP A 154 -19.13 -46.43 -2.91
CA TRP A 154 -19.90 -45.75 -3.94
C TRP A 154 -20.99 -46.66 -4.48
N VAL A 155 -22.24 -46.22 -4.37
CA VAL A 155 -23.41 -46.86 -4.97
C VAL A 155 -24.03 -45.85 -5.93
N GLU A 156 -23.81 -46.07 -7.22
CA GLU A 156 -24.13 -45.10 -8.27
C GLU A 156 -23.41 -43.77 -8.02
N ARG A 157 -24.14 -42.70 -7.66
CA ARG A 157 -23.61 -41.36 -7.39
C ARG A 157 -23.54 -41.01 -5.89
N GLU A 158 -23.95 -41.92 -5.02
CA GLU A 158 -24.00 -41.72 -3.57
C GLU A 158 -22.91 -42.54 -2.87
N TYR A 159 -22.29 -41.97 -1.83
CA TYR A 159 -21.36 -42.67 -0.95
C TYR A 159 -22.09 -43.16 0.32
N LYS A 160 -22.26 -44.48 0.44
CA LYS A 160 -23.04 -45.12 1.50
C LYS A 160 -22.14 -45.74 2.56
N GLY A 161 -22.57 -45.63 3.82
CA GLY A 161 -21.79 -46.10 4.98
C GLY A 161 -20.59 -45.19 5.28
N GLY A 162 -19.67 -45.68 6.12
CA GLY A 162 -18.48 -44.94 6.55
C GLY A 162 -18.72 -43.84 7.59
N SER A 163 -17.65 -43.16 7.98
CA SER A 163 -17.65 -42.03 8.91
C SER A 163 -16.78 -40.89 8.37
N PHE A 164 -17.17 -39.64 8.62
CA PHE A 164 -16.36 -38.48 8.23
C PHE A 164 -15.03 -38.45 8.98
N GLN A 165 -13.97 -38.10 8.26
CA GLN A 165 -12.64 -37.83 8.80
C GLN A 165 -12.13 -36.53 8.20
N ASN A 166 -11.66 -35.61 9.04
CA ASN A 166 -10.95 -34.43 8.59
C ASN A 166 -9.61 -34.83 7.98
N VAL A 167 -9.27 -34.22 6.86
CA VAL A 167 -8.02 -34.43 6.12
C VAL A 167 -7.39 -33.08 5.80
N SER A 168 -6.10 -33.05 5.51
CA SER A 168 -5.40 -31.83 5.10
C SER A 168 -5.41 -31.61 3.58
N THR A 169 -5.65 -32.67 2.81
CA THR A 169 -5.68 -32.63 1.34
C THR A 169 -6.80 -33.54 0.86
N LEU A 170 -7.54 -33.09 -0.16
CA LEU A 170 -8.57 -33.88 -0.82
C LEU A 170 -8.51 -33.65 -2.34
N SER A 171 -8.25 -34.72 -3.10
CA SER A 171 -8.56 -34.78 -4.52
C SER A 171 -10.01 -35.22 -4.69
N VAL A 172 -10.81 -34.45 -5.40
CA VAL A 172 -12.25 -34.72 -5.56
C VAL A 172 -12.44 -35.90 -6.50
N PRO A 173 -13.08 -37.00 -6.08
CA PRO A 173 -13.32 -38.13 -6.98
C PRO A 173 -14.26 -37.77 -8.12
N GLU A 174 -14.03 -38.31 -9.32
CA GLU A 174 -14.90 -38.10 -10.50
C GLU A 174 -16.38 -38.42 -10.25
N ALA A 175 -16.67 -39.36 -9.34
CA ALA A 175 -18.04 -39.73 -8.97
C ALA A 175 -18.75 -38.70 -8.08
N HIS A 176 -18.02 -37.73 -7.52
CA HIS A 176 -18.57 -36.73 -6.61
C HIS A 176 -19.43 -35.69 -7.36
N THR A 177 -20.62 -35.45 -6.83
CA THR A 177 -21.57 -34.42 -7.24
C THR A 177 -22.31 -33.91 -6.00
N ASP A 178 -23.19 -32.93 -6.19
CA ASP A 178 -24.16 -32.53 -5.18
C ASP A 178 -24.91 -33.74 -4.59
N HIS A 179 -25.05 -33.75 -3.28
CA HIS A 179 -25.67 -34.81 -2.50
C HIS A 179 -25.05 -36.21 -2.72
N SER A 180 -23.75 -36.29 -3.04
CA SER A 180 -23.03 -37.57 -3.01
C SER A 180 -22.78 -38.08 -1.58
N TYR A 181 -22.98 -37.27 -0.54
CA TYR A 181 -22.73 -37.61 0.87
C TYR A 181 -21.29 -38.05 1.18
N PHE A 182 -20.33 -37.70 0.31
CA PHE A 182 -18.92 -38.08 0.41
C PHE A 182 -18.10 -37.02 1.15
N ILE A 183 -18.14 -35.76 0.69
CA ILE A 183 -17.50 -34.60 1.33
C ILE A 183 -18.51 -33.95 2.27
N ARG A 184 -18.11 -33.63 3.50
CA ARG A 184 -19.03 -33.00 4.47
C ARG A 184 -19.39 -31.60 4.00
N TYR A 185 -20.68 -31.29 4.06
CA TYR A 185 -21.26 -30.06 3.47
C TYR A 185 -20.72 -29.69 2.07
N GLU A 186 -20.22 -30.69 1.34
CA GLU A 186 -19.86 -30.62 -0.08
C GLU A 186 -18.58 -29.82 -0.41
N GLY A 187 -17.72 -29.49 0.57
CA GLY A 187 -16.42 -28.86 0.29
C GLY A 187 -15.60 -28.47 1.52
N PRO A 188 -14.55 -27.62 1.38
CA PRO A 188 -13.83 -27.04 2.51
C PRO A 188 -14.66 -25.94 3.19
N GLY A 189 -14.40 -25.76 4.48
CA GLY A 189 -14.94 -24.68 5.30
C GLY A 189 -13.83 -23.83 5.90
N ILE A 190 -14.11 -22.53 6.07
CA ILE A 190 -13.26 -21.59 6.79
C ILE A 190 -14.12 -20.72 7.71
N GLU A 191 -13.68 -20.47 8.93
CA GLU A 191 -14.40 -19.65 9.89
C GLU A 191 -13.46 -18.83 10.79
N SER A 192 -13.99 -17.73 11.27
CA SER A 192 -13.50 -17.01 12.44
C SER A 192 -14.43 -17.26 13.63
N ASP A 193 -14.19 -16.55 14.71
CA ASP A 193 -15.03 -16.46 15.89
C ASP A 193 -16.34 -15.69 15.64
N LEU A 194 -16.57 -15.16 14.43
CA LEU A 194 -17.80 -14.42 14.09
C LEU A 194 -18.67 -15.13 13.06
N VAL A 195 -18.08 -15.69 12.01
CA VAL A 195 -18.81 -16.25 10.86
C VAL A 195 -18.03 -17.40 10.22
N GLY A 196 -18.74 -18.34 9.59
CA GLY A 196 -18.15 -19.40 8.78
C GLY A 196 -18.59 -19.32 7.32
N TYR A 197 -17.78 -19.90 6.44
CA TYR A 197 -18.02 -20.00 5.01
C TYR A 197 -17.69 -21.40 4.52
N ARG A 198 -18.36 -21.81 3.45
CA ARG A 198 -18.17 -23.12 2.82
C ARG A 198 -18.08 -22.94 1.31
N VAL A 199 -17.20 -23.68 0.65
CA VAL A 199 -17.03 -23.58 -0.80
C VAL A 199 -17.32 -24.94 -1.43
N TYR A 200 -18.34 -25.05 -2.26
CA TYR A 200 -18.71 -26.34 -2.84
C TYR A 200 -17.67 -26.82 -3.87
N LEU A 201 -17.25 -28.07 -3.76
CA LEU A 201 -16.34 -28.76 -4.69
C LEU A 201 -17.11 -29.63 -5.69
N ASP A 202 -18.17 -29.08 -6.27
CA ASP A 202 -18.95 -29.71 -7.33
C ASP A 202 -19.40 -28.69 -8.39
N TRP A 203 -20.21 -29.14 -9.35
CA TRP A 203 -20.67 -28.34 -10.48
C TRP A 203 -21.39 -27.03 -10.09
N ARG A 204 -21.86 -26.90 -8.85
CA ARG A 204 -22.49 -25.67 -8.35
C ARG A 204 -21.47 -24.61 -7.98
N ASN A 205 -20.24 -24.98 -7.60
CA ASN A 205 -19.13 -24.10 -7.19
C ASN A 205 -19.60 -22.87 -6.39
N GLY A 206 -20.42 -23.11 -5.38
CA GLY A 206 -21.13 -22.09 -4.62
C GLY A 206 -20.39 -21.72 -3.33
N PHE A 207 -20.42 -20.44 -2.99
CA PHE A 207 -19.82 -19.90 -1.77
C PHE A 207 -20.92 -19.61 -0.75
N ASP A 208 -21.00 -20.47 0.25
CA ASP A 208 -22.09 -20.50 1.21
C ASP A 208 -21.70 -19.88 2.55
N ILE A 209 -22.71 -19.50 3.34
CA ILE A 209 -22.52 -18.84 4.63
C ILE A 209 -23.06 -19.71 5.75
N PHE A 210 -22.19 -19.93 6.73
CA PHE A 210 -22.53 -20.56 7.99
C PHE A 210 -22.65 -19.49 9.07
N GLY A 211 -23.88 -19.22 9.50
CA GLY A 211 -24.19 -18.25 10.55
C GLY A 211 -23.89 -18.84 11.92
N LYS A 212 -23.03 -18.18 12.71
CA LYS A 212 -22.60 -18.69 14.02
C LYS A 212 -23.37 -18.03 15.16
N GLN A 213 -23.72 -18.83 16.17
CA GLN A 213 -24.28 -18.36 17.45
C GLN A 213 -23.30 -18.55 18.63
N THR A 214 -22.07 -18.97 18.32
CA THR A 214 -20.98 -19.16 19.28
C THR A 214 -19.69 -18.61 18.70
N SER A 215 -18.80 -18.12 19.57
CA SER A 215 -17.47 -17.65 19.17
C SER A 215 -16.46 -18.78 18.98
N GLN A 216 -16.77 -19.99 19.44
CA GLN A 216 -15.89 -21.14 19.24
C GLN A 216 -15.92 -21.62 17.78
N PRO A 217 -14.80 -22.05 17.19
CA PRO A 217 -14.81 -22.71 15.88
C PRO A 217 -15.57 -24.04 15.93
N VAL A 218 -16.52 -24.25 15.01
CA VAL A 218 -17.45 -25.38 15.01
C VAL A 218 -17.54 -26.19 13.73
N LEU A 219 -17.06 -25.68 12.58
CA LEU A 219 -17.24 -26.34 11.27
C LEU A 219 -16.73 -27.78 11.23
N GLN A 220 -15.62 -28.08 11.92
CA GLN A 220 -15.06 -29.42 12.06
C GLN A 220 -16.00 -30.44 12.73
N ASN A 221 -16.97 -29.97 13.51
CA ASN A 221 -17.94 -30.79 14.25
C ASN A 221 -19.32 -30.83 13.61
N VAL A 222 -19.61 -29.92 12.69
CA VAL A 222 -20.90 -29.77 12.01
C VAL A 222 -21.17 -30.96 11.08
N GLY A 223 -22.40 -31.47 11.02
CA GLY A 223 -22.80 -32.54 10.08
C GLY A 223 -22.30 -33.94 10.43
N GLN A 224 -21.78 -34.17 11.64
CA GLN A 224 -21.34 -35.50 12.10
C GLN A 224 -22.49 -36.38 12.63
N ASP A 225 -23.58 -35.78 13.09
CA ASP A 225 -24.79 -36.41 13.63
C ASP A 225 -25.90 -36.63 12.60
N GLY A 226 -25.61 -36.35 11.33
CA GLY A 226 -26.49 -36.49 10.18
C GLY A 226 -26.01 -35.55 9.09
N PHE A 227 -26.03 -35.97 7.82
CA PHE A 227 -25.44 -35.16 6.74
C PHE A 227 -26.08 -33.78 6.63
N ASP A 228 -27.40 -33.68 6.81
CA ASP A 228 -28.16 -32.43 6.67
C ASP A 228 -28.43 -31.71 7.99
N SER A 229 -27.87 -32.18 9.12
CA SER A 229 -28.21 -31.65 10.47
C SER A 229 -27.91 -30.15 10.61
N TYR A 230 -27.00 -29.63 9.79
CA TYR A 230 -26.56 -28.25 9.82
C TYR A 230 -27.49 -27.25 9.13
N HIS A 231 -28.51 -27.72 8.40
CA HIS A 231 -29.56 -26.87 7.88
C HIS A 231 -30.60 -26.50 8.93
N GLU A 232 -30.59 -27.16 10.09
CA GLU A 232 -31.50 -26.89 11.20
C GLU A 232 -30.80 -25.99 12.24
N PRO A 233 -31.54 -25.07 12.89
CA PRO A 233 -30.99 -24.25 13.96
C PRO A 233 -30.41 -25.10 15.11
N ALA A 234 -29.17 -24.80 15.50
CA ALA A 234 -28.49 -25.39 16.65
C ALA A 234 -27.83 -24.31 17.52
N ASP A 235 -27.47 -24.65 18.77
CA ASP A 235 -26.83 -23.70 19.71
C ASP A 235 -25.51 -23.10 19.18
N TRP A 236 -24.89 -23.76 18.20
CA TRP A 236 -23.67 -23.30 17.55
C TRP A 236 -23.91 -22.47 16.27
N GLY A 237 -25.11 -22.50 15.70
CA GLY A 237 -25.41 -21.86 14.42
C GLY A 237 -26.15 -22.75 13.43
N MET A 238 -26.13 -22.35 12.16
CA MET A 238 -26.69 -23.11 11.04
C MET A 238 -26.16 -22.59 9.70
N ASP A 239 -26.38 -23.36 8.64
CA ASP A 239 -26.36 -22.85 7.28
C ASP A 239 -27.44 -21.78 7.08
N ILE A 240 -27.06 -20.59 6.59
CA ILE A 240 -27.97 -19.45 6.51
C ILE A 240 -28.19 -18.92 5.10
N LEU A 241 -27.46 -19.36 4.07
CA LEU A 241 -27.60 -18.80 2.73
C LEU A 241 -28.17 -19.81 1.74
N LYS A 242 -29.15 -19.36 0.96
CA LYS A 242 -29.59 -20.09 -0.23
C LYS A 242 -28.78 -19.67 -1.45
N VAL A 243 -27.69 -20.38 -1.73
CA VAL A 243 -26.83 -20.10 -2.90
C VAL A 243 -27.59 -20.30 -4.23
N GLY A 244 -28.26 -21.45 -4.40
CA GLY A 244 -29.02 -21.75 -5.62
C GLY A 244 -28.15 -21.77 -6.89
N SER A 245 -28.57 -21.04 -7.93
CA SER A 245 -27.84 -20.95 -9.20
C SER A 245 -26.80 -19.82 -9.24
N SER A 246 -26.57 -19.13 -8.11
CA SER A 246 -25.55 -18.08 -8.00
C SER A 246 -24.17 -18.67 -7.69
N VAL A 247 -23.14 -17.83 -7.70
CA VAL A 247 -21.80 -18.17 -7.18
C VAL A 247 -21.71 -18.05 -5.64
N GLY A 248 -22.77 -17.60 -4.97
CA GLY A 248 -22.74 -17.38 -3.52
C GLY A 248 -22.10 -16.05 -3.13
N VAL A 249 -21.59 -15.94 -1.89
CA VAL A 249 -20.92 -14.73 -1.40
C VAL A 249 -19.43 -14.73 -1.78
N GLY A 250 -19.01 -13.77 -2.58
CA GLY A 250 -17.62 -13.68 -3.03
C GLY A 250 -17.16 -14.83 -3.91
N GLY A 251 -18.07 -15.62 -4.47
CA GLY A 251 -17.68 -16.69 -5.38
C GLY A 251 -17.12 -16.13 -6.68
N TYR A 252 -16.06 -16.79 -7.18
CA TYR A 252 -15.40 -16.42 -8.42
C TYR A 252 -15.91 -17.23 -9.62
N GLY A 253 -15.68 -16.68 -10.82
CA GLY A 253 -16.08 -17.31 -12.08
C GLY A 253 -15.64 -16.46 -13.28
N TYR A 254 -16.34 -16.60 -14.39
CA TYR A 254 -16.08 -15.87 -15.63
C TYR A 254 -17.35 -15.19 -16.13
N TRP A 255 -17.25 -13.97 -16.65
CA TRP A 255 -18.35 -13.28 -17.32
C TRP A 255 -18.31 -13.53 -18.83
N ASP A 256 -19.33 -14.22 -19.36
CA ASP A 256 -19.42 -14.53 -20.80
C ASP A 256 -19.96 -13.37 -21.66
N GLY A 257 -20.33 -12.25 -21.04
CA GLY A 257 -20.99 -11.11 -21.67
C GLY A 257 -22.47 -10.99 -21.33
N GLU A 258 -23.11 -12.06 -20.85
CA GLU A 258 -24.53 -12.10 -20.50
C GLU A 258 -24.78 -12.60 -19.07
N LYS A 259 -23.98 -13.55 -18.59
CA LYS A 259 -24.15 -14.22 -17.29
C LYS A 259 -22.83 -14.73 -16.71
N VAL A 260 -22.89 -15.13 -15.45
CA VAL A 260 -21.76 -15.79 -14.79
C VAL A 260 -21.65 -17.26 -15.24
N ILE A 261 -20.42 -17.64 -15.62
CA ILE A 261 -19.97 -19.02 -15.79
C ILE A 261 -19.16 -19.41 -14.58
N ARG A 262 -19.59 -20.47 -13.90
CA ARG A 262 -18.97 -20.97 -12.66
C ARG A 262 -17.73 -21.81 -12.97
N VAL A 263 -16.85 -21.97 -11.98
CA VAL A 263 -15.67 -22.84 -12.10
C VAL A 263 -16.11 -24.30 -11.92
N SER A 264 -16.76 -24.85 -12.94
CA SER A 264 -17.38 -26.19 -12.88
C SER A 264 -16.95 -27.16 -13.97
N ASP A 265 -16.66 -26.68 -15.18
CA ASP A 265 -16.12 -27.52 -16.28
C ASP A 265 -14.59 -27.58 -16.14
N VAL A 266 -14.12 -28.50 -15.30
CA VAL A 266 -12.71 -28.71 -14.99
C VAL A 266 -12.37 -30.19 -15.10
N GLN A 267 -11.10 -30.50 -15.32
CA GLN A 267 -10.61 -31.86 -15.42
C GLN A 267 -10.41 -32.52 -14.06
N ASP A 268 -9.99 -31.73 -13.07
CA ASP A 268 -9.68 -32.19 -11.72
C ASP A 268 -9.78 -31.04 -10.71
N TRP A 269 -10.06 -31.39 -9.45
CA TRP A 269 -10.13 -30.48 -8.32
C TRP A 269 -9.28 -31.02 -7.18
N GLN A 270 -8.49 -30.14 -6.57
CA GLN A 270 -7.82 -30.42 -5.31
C GLN A 270 -8.10 -29.29 -4.32
N ALA A 271 -8.27 -29.66 -3.05
CA ALA A 271 -8.33 -28.72 -1.95
C ALA A 271 -7.30 -29.10 -0.88
N ASP A 272 -6.51 -28.13 -0.45
CA ASP A 272 -5.46 -28.26 0.57
C ASP A 272 -5.72 -27.27 1.71
N ILE A 273 -5.72 -27.75 2.95
CA ILE A 273 -5.68 -26.90 4.14
C ILE A 273 -4.24 -26.45 4.33
N THR A 274 -3.97 -25.19 4.06
CA THR A 274 -2.63 -24.59 4.10
C THR A 274 -2.31 -24.06 5.48
N GLU A 275 -3.31 -23.52 6.19
CA GLU A 275 -3.19 -23.13 7.59
C GLU A 275 -4.47 -23.47 8.36
N ASN A 276 -4.33 -24.03 9.55
CA ASN A 276 -5.42 -24.24 10.50
C ASN A 276 -5.00 -23.79 11.90
N GLY A 277 -4.62 -22.52 12.02
CA GLY A 277 -4.08 -21.95 13.25
C GLY A 277 -5.13 -21.32 14.16
N ASP A 278 -4.67 -20.77 15.27
CA ASP A 278 -5.52 -20.18 16.31
C ASP A 278 -6.00 -18.77 15.93
N LEU A 279 -5.15 -17.99 15.25
CA LEU A 279 -5.43 -16.61 14.84
C LEU A 279 -5.59 -16.44 13.33
N TYR A 280 -5.06 -17.37 12.53
CA TYR A 280 -5.14 -17.34 11.08
C TYR A 280 -5.33 -18.75 10.52
N SER A 281 -6.21 -18.86 9.53
CA SER A 281 -6.46 -20.09 8.80
C SER A 281 -6.58 -19.79 7.30
N SER A 282 -6.22 -20.76 6.48
CA SER A 282 -6.29 -20.66 5.03
C SER A 282 -6.43 -22.03 4.39
N PHE A 283 -7.04 -22.05 3.21
CA PHE A 283 -7.01 -23.20 2.33
C PHE A 283 -6.82 -22.77 0.88
N LYS A 284 -6.36 -23.71 0.06
CA LYS A 284 -6.11 -23.54 -1.37
C LYS A 284 -6.98 -24.51 -2.15
N ILE A 285 -7.63 -24.03 -3.21
CA ILE A 285 -8.32 -24.88 -4.19
C ILE A 285 -7.61 -24.73 -5.53
N GLN A 286 -7.25 -25.87 -6.15
CA GLN A 286 -6.71 -25.93 -7.49
C GLN A 286 -7.73 -26.57 -8.45
N TYR A 287 -8.00 -25.89 -9.55
CA TYR A 287 -8.87 -26.30 -10.63
C TYR A 287 -8.01 -26.54 -11.87
N LYS A 288 -7.97 -27.78 -12.35
CA LYS A 288 -7.16 -28.17 -13.52
C LYS A 288 -7.97 -28.06 -14.79
N GLY A 289 -7.45 -27.35 -15.80
CA GLY A 289 -8.01 -27.29 -17.14
C GLY A 289 -9.45 -26.76 -17.18
N TRP A 290 -9.75 -25.72 -16.39
CA TRP A 290 -11.05 -25.05 -16.39
C TRP A 290 -11.35 -24.44 -17.76
N LYS A 291 -12.57 -24.68 -18.25
CA LYS A 291 -13.09 -24.15 -19.52
C LYS A 291 -14.25 -23.19 -19.27
N PRO A 292 -13.99 -21.88 -19.12
CA PRO A 292 -15.07 -20.90 -18.99
C PRO A 292 -15.86 -20.72 -20.30
N THR A 293 -15.23 -20.94 -21.46
CA THR A 293 -15.86 -20.93 -22.79
C THR A 293 -15.25 -22.03 -23.66
N GLU A 294 -15.80 -22.29 -24.86
CA GLU A 294 -15.25 -23.32 -25.77
C GLU A 294 -13.81 -23.01 -26.24
N ASP A 295 -13.45 -21.72 -26.29
CA ASP A 295 -12.17 -21.24 -26.83
C ASP A 295 -11.10 -21.00 -25.75
N ILE A 296 -11.47 -21.04 -24.47
CA ILE A 296 -10.59 -20.73 -23.34
C ILE A 296 -10.40 -21.98 -22.47
N GLN A 297 -9.15 -22.29 -22.14
CA GLN A 297 -8.80 -23.29 -21.14
C GLN A 297 -7.65 -22.78 -20.26
N THR A 298 -7.80 -22.82 -18.94
CA THR A 298 -6.76 -22.36 -17.99
C THR A 298 -6.81 -23.18 -16.69
N ASP A 299 -5.69 -23.29 -15.98
CA ASP A 299 -5.71 -23.72 -14.58
C ASP A 299 -6.07 -22.51 -13.70
N LEU A 300 -6.87 -22.70 -12.66
CA LEU A 300 -7.16 -21.68 -11.64
C LEU A 300 -6.70 -22.18 -10.28
N THR A 301 -5.94 -21.37 -9.54
CA THR A 301 -5.60 -21.62 -8.14
C THR A 301 -6.17 -20.47 -7.30
N ALA A 302 -6.92 -20.79 -6.25
CA ALA A 302 -7.46 -19.80 -5.33
C ALA A 302 -7.04 -20.13 -3.89
N VAL A 303 -6.39 -19.17 -3.22
CA VAL A 303 -6.09 -19.22 -1.79
C VAL A 303 -7.10 -18.34 -1.06
N LEU A 304 -7.83 -18.94 -0.12
CA LEU A 304 -8.79 -18.25 0.74
C LEU A 304 -8.23 -18.21 2.16
N SER A 305 -8.21 -17.04 2.78
CA SER A 305 -7.66 -16.87 4.13
C SER A 305 -8.47 -15.93 5.00
N MET A 306 -8.40 -16.14 6.31
CA MET A 306 -9.14 -15.38 7.32
C MET A 306 -8.34 -15.31 8.62
N HIS A 307 -8.51 -14.21 9.36
CA HIS A 307 -7.94 -14.01 10.68
C HIS A 307 -9.02 -13.85 11.77
N ALA A 308 -8.60 -14.00 13.03
CA ALA A 308 -9.43 -13.82 14.21
C ALA A 308 -10.07 -12.42 14.26
N GLY A 309 -11.31 -12.33 14.76
CA GLY A 309 -12.08 -11.09 14.86
C GLY A 309 -12.63 -10.56 13.53
N SER A 310 -12.32 -11.22 12.40
CA SER A 310 -12.73 -10.76 11.07
C SER A 310 -13.97 -11.47 10.56
N ARG A 311 -14.81 -10.76 9.81
CA ARG A 311 -15.81 -11.39 8.93
C ARG A 311 -15.30 -11.55 7.49
N LEU A 312 -14.14 -10.96 7.16
CA LEU A 312 -13.59 -10.94 5.81
C LEU A 312 -12.82 -12.22 5.50
N VAL A 313 -13.05 -12.76 4.32
CA VAL A 313 -12.14 -13.72 3.67
C VAL A 313 -11.38 -12.97 2.59
N GLU A 314 -10.05 -13.07 2.63
CA GLU A 314 -9.18 -12.65 1.53
C GLU A 314 -9.12 -13.76 0.49
N VAL A 315 -9.35 -13.43 -0.78
CA VAL A 315 -9.20 -14.33 -1.93
C VAL A 315 -8.05 -13.86 -2.80
N ASN A 316 -7.03 -14.70 -2.95
CA ASN A 316 -5.97 -14.55 -3.93
C ASN A 316 -6.14 -15.62 -5.01
N ALA A 317 -6.58 -15.21 -6.20
CA ALA A 317 -6.83 -16.10 -7.32
C ALA A 317 -5.80 -15.88 -8.44
N LYS A 318 -5.27 -16.97 -8.99
CA LYS A 318 -4.26 -16.98 -10.04
C LYS A 318 -4.62 -17.95 -11.16
N THR A 319 -4.60 -17.46 -12.39
CA THR A 319 -4.78 -18.28 -13.59
C THR A 319 -3.43 -18.67 -14.21
N SER A 320 -3.39 -19.76 -14.99
CA SER A 320 -2.18 -20.14 -15.73
C SER A 320 -1.95 -19.27 -16.97
N GLU A 321 -3.04 -18.73 -17.52
CA GLU A 321 -3.06 -17.86 -18.71
C GLU A 321 -3.72 -16.52 -18.34
N GLU A 322 -3.41 -15.46 -19.08
CA GLU A 322 -4.11 -14.18 -18.91
C GLU A 322 -5.61 -14.37 -19.21
N LEU A 323 -6.45 -14.00 -18.25
CA LEU A 323 -7.89 -14.16 -18.35
C LEU A 323 -8.59 -12.88 -17.91
N ASP A 324 -9.02 -12.09 -18.88
CA ASP A 324 -9.96 -10.99 -18.64
C ASP A 324 -11.33 -11.54 -18.19
N ASN A 325 -12.20 -10.67 -17.65
CA ASN A 325 -13.57 -11.01 -17.26
C ASN A 325 -13.70 -12.05 -16.12
N LEU A 326 -12.65 -12.25 -15.31
CA LEU A 326 -12.83 -12.90 -14.01
C LEU A 326 -13.85 -12.11 -13.18
N ILE A 327 -14.68 -12.79 -12.40
CA ILE A 327 -15.68 -12.13 -11.55
C ILE A 327 -15.51 -12.47 -10.08
N ALA A 328 -16.06 -11.61 -9.24
CA ALA A 328 -16.51 -11.95 -7.89
C ALA A 328 -17.97 -11.53 -7.73
N GLY A 329 -18.82 -12.44 -7.25
CA GLY A 329 -20.27 -12.24 -7.19
C GLY A 329 -20.84 -12.30 -5.78
N VAL A 330 -22.02 -11.71 -5.61
CA VAL A 330 -22.91 -11.95 -4.46
C VAL A 330 -24.31 -12.32 -4.96
N VAL A 331 -25.08 -13.02 -4.13
CA VAL A 331 -26.39 -13.52 -4.53
C VAL A 331 -27.40 -12.38 -4.79
N ASN A 332 -28.16 -12.49 -5.88
CA ASN A 332 -29.22 -11.56 -6.26
C ASN A 332 -30.61 -12.09 -5.81
N HIS A 333 -30.87 -12.09 -4.50
CA HIS A 333 -32.19 -12.47 -3.98
C HIS A 333 -33.25 -11.40 -4.20
N LYS A 334 -34.52 -11.79 -4.24
CA LYS A 334 -35.64 -10.84 -4.31
C LYS A 334 -35.84 -10.18 -2.94
N GLY A 335 -36.08 -8.87 -2.95
CA GLY A 335 -36.36 -8.11 -1.72
C GLY A 335 -35.12 -7.61 -0.99
N THR A 336 -33.95 -7.67 -1.63
CA THR A 336 -32.70 -7.12 -1.13
C THR A 336 -32.36 -5.82 -1.84
N ASP A 337 -31.64 -4.96 -1.13
CA ASP A 337 -31.10 -3.73 -1.70
C ASP A 337 -29.68 -3.97 -2.18
N LEU A 338 -29.37 -3.49 -3.39
CA LEU A 338 -27.99 -3.35 -3.85
C LEU A 338 -27.33 -2.18 -3.10
N ILE A 339 -26.10 -2.41 -2.64
CA ILE A 339 -25.22 -1.43 -2.03
C ILE A 339 -23.96 -1.37 -2.89
N VAL A 340 -23.55 -0.17 -3.28
CA VAL A 340 -22.32 0.07 -4.04
C VAL A 340 -21.55 1.18 -3.32
N GLY A 341 -20.27 0.93 -3.05
CA GLY A 341 -19.35 1.91 -2.49
C GLY A 341 -19.03 3.02 -3.49
N ASP A 342 -18.22 3.99 -3.08
CA ASP A 342 -17.81 5.06 -3.98
C ASP A 342 -16.92 4.50 -5.11
N MET A 343 -17.25 4.87 -6.35
CA MET A 343 -16.53 4.45 -7.55
C MET A 343 -15.72 5.59 -8.17
N ASP A 344 -15.88 6.83 -7.70
CA ASP A 344 -15.10 8.00 -8.09
C ASP A 344 -13.98 8.26 -7.09
N ILE A 345 -13.17 7.22 -6.83
CA ILE A 345 -12.04 7.23 -5.91
C ILE A 345 -10.76 6.79 -6.62
N THR A 346 -9.60 6.99 -5.98
CA THR A 346 -8.32 6.54 -6.53
C THR A 346 -8.32 5.03 -6.79
N GLY A 347 -7.65 4.61 -7.86
CA GLY A 347 -7.55 3.20 -8.22
C GLY A 347 -6.94 2.31 -7.14
N HIS A 348 -6.20 2.88 -6.19
CA HIS A 348 -5.57 2.16 -5.09
C HIS A 348 -6.47 1.98 -3.86
N ALA A 349 -7.55 2.77 -3.74
CA ALA A 349 -8.49 2.66 -2.64
C ALA A 349 -9.46 1.50 -2.86
N TYR A 350 -9.88 0.87 -1.76
CA TYR A 350 -10.89 -0.18 -1.77
C TYR A 350 -12.29 0.42 -1.85
N THR A 351 -13.15 -0.27 -2.59
CA THR A 351 -14.59 -0.03 -2.65
C THR A 351 -15.29 -1.39 -2.67
N TYR A 352 -16.62 -1.38 -2.73
CA TYR A 352 -17.40 -2.59 -2.54
C TYR A 352 -18.68 -2.63 -3.37
N ILE A 353 -19.16 -3.84 -3.59
CA ILE A 353 -20.53 -4.13 -4.03
C ILE A 353 -21.14 -5.15 -3.06
N GLY A 354 -22.41 -5.01 -2.74
CA GLY A 354 -23.04 -5.89 -1.79
C GLY A 354 -24.56 -5.86 -1.84
N THR A 355 -25.18 -6.75 -1.08
CA THR A 355 -26.62 -6.79 -0.88
C THR A 355 -26.96 -6.79 0.59
N TYR A 356 -28.12 -6.24 0.93
CA TYR A 356 -28.66 -6.29 2.29
C TYR A 356 -30.17 -6.50 2.27
N GLY A 357 -30.69 -7.33 3.16
CA GLY A 357 -32.13 -7.54 3.33
C GLY A 357 -32.45 -8.86 4.02
N PRO A 358 -33.74 -9.25 4.07
CA PRO A 358 -34.18 -10.52 4.66
C PRO A 358 -33.85 -11.69 3.73
N GLN A 359 -32.57 -12.04 3.67
CA GLN A 359 -32.01 -12.98 2.69
C GLN A 359 -31.28 -14.17 3.31
N SER A 360 -31.38 -14.36 4.63
CA SER A 360 -31.01 -15.62 5.27
C SER A 360 -32.16 -16.64 5.23
N LEU A 361 -31.82 -17.93 5.38
CA LEU A 361 -32.77 -19.05 5.38
C LEU A 361 -33.81 -18.98 6.51
N ASP A 362 -33.44 -18.38 7.65
CA ASP A 362 -34.34 -18.14 8.79
C ASP A 362 -35.20 -16.87 8.63
N GLY A 363 -35.03 -16.12 7.53
CA GLY A 363 -35.76 -14.90 7.21
C GLY A 363 -35.24 -13.64 7.91
N ALA A 364 -34.11 -13.73 8.64
CA ALA A 364 -33.44 -12.59 9.24
C ALA A 364 -32.71 -11.73 8.19
N ASN A 365 -32.26 -10.55 8.62
CA ASN A 365 -31.42 -9.72 7.77
C ASN A 365 -30.01 -10.31 7.64
N LEU A 366 -29.47 -10.24 6.43
CA LEU A 366 -28.12 -10.66 6.10
C LEU A 366 -27.51 -9.63 5.15
N GLY A 367 -26.33 -9.12 5.50
CA GLY A 367 -25.49 -8.34 4.60
C GLY A 367 -24.46 -9.25 3.93
N MET A 368 -24.19 -9.08 2.65
CA MET A 368 -23.12 -9.75 1.91
C MET A 368 -22.41 -8.74 1.02
N ALA A 369 -21.08 -8.79 0.91
CA ALA A 369 -20.34 -7.90 0.02
C ALA A 369 -19.05 -8.50 -0.50
N VAL A 370 -18.60 -7.96 -1.63
CA VAL A 370 -17.26 -8.10 -2.19
C VAL A 370 -16.56 -6.74 -2.11
N LEU A 371 -15.32 -6.72 -1.63
CA LEU A 371 -14.48 -5.54 -1.55
C LEU A 371 -13.22 -5.74 -2.41
N ALA A 372 -12.89 -4.76 -3.24
CA ALA A 372 -11.68 -4.79 -4.06
C ALA A 372 -11.15 -3.38 -4.29
N LYS A 373 -9.87 -3.26 -4.65
CA LYS A 373 -9.30 -1.98 -5.10
C LYS A 373 -10.09 -1.48 -6.31
N ARG A 374 -10.38 -0.17 -6.36
CA ARG A 374 -11.18 0.43 -7.45
C ARG A 374 -10.62 0.11 -8.83
N LYS A 375 -9.28 0.07 -9.00
CA LYS A 375 -8.64 -0.29 -10.29
C LYS A 375 -8.85 -1.75 -10.71
N VAL A 376 -9.17 -2.63 -9.76
CA VAL A 376 -9.44 -4.05 -10.01
C VAL A 376 -10.88 -4.24 -10.46
N ILE A 377 -11.82 -3.37 -10.11
CA ILE A 377 -13.20 -3.45 -10.59
C ILE A 377 -13.29 -2.75 -11.96
N ASP A 378 -13.56 -3.51 -13.01
CA ASP A 378 -13.79 -2.97 -14.34
C ASP A 378 -15.24 -2.48 -14.47
N GLU A 379 -16.20 -3.36 -14.19
CA GLU A 379 -17.64 -3.10 -14.28
C GLU A 379 -18.39 -3.73 -13.11
N VAL A 380 -19.49 -3.08 -12.70
CA VAL A 380 -20.50 -3.67 -11.81
C VAL A 380 -21.75 -3.96 -12.62
N THR A 381 -22.16 -5.22 -12.67
CA THR A 381 -23.31 -5.68 -13.46
C THR A 381 -24.09 -6.76 -12.70
N LYS A 382 -25.06 -7.40 -13.36
CA LYS A 382 -25.84 -8.50 -12.80
C LYS A 382 -26.38 -9.44 -13.85
N ASP A 383 -26.67 -10.66 -13.43
CA ASP A 383 -27.54 -11.58 -14.15
C ASP A 383 -28.80 -11.93 -13.33
N GLU A 384 -29.52 -12.99 -13.69
CA GLU A 384 -30.71 -13.43 -12.97
C GLU A 384 -30.44 -13.79 -11.50
N HIS A 385 -29.24 -14.26 -11.17
CA HIS A 385 -28.91 -14.88 -9.89
C HIS A 385 -27.79 -14.18 -9.13
N ASN A 386 -27.01 -13.31 -9.78
CA ASN A 386 -25.80 -12.70 -9.24
C ASN A 386 -25.82 -11.18 -9.41
N GLN A 387 -25.35 -10.46 -8.39
CA GLN A 387 -24.76 -9.14 -8.53
C GLN A 387 -23.25 -9.34 -8.67
N VAL A 388 -22.61 -8.68 -9.63
CA VAL A 388 -21.29 -9.07 -10.13
C VAL A 388 -20.36 -7.87 -10.20
N ALA A 389 -19.13 -8.03 -9.67
CA ALA A 389 -17.99 -7.21 -10.03
C ALA A 389 -17.16 -7.97 -11.05
N ILE A 390 -17.09 -7.44 -12.27
CA ILE A 390 -16.14 -7.89 -13.27
C ILE A 390 -14.78 -7.32 -12.88
N LEU A 391 -13.81 -8.20 -12.70
CA LEU A 391 -12.49 -7.89 -12.19
C LEU A 391 -11.48 -7.83 -13.33
N LYS A 392 -10.50 -6.96 -13.15
CA LYS A 392 -9.33 -6.76 -14.01
C LYS A 392 -8.09 -7.29 -13.30
N PRO A 393 -7.63 -8.50 -13.64
CA PRO A 393 -6.42 -9.06 -13.04
C PRO A 393 -5.17 -8.20 -13.34
N ALA A 394 -4.19 -8.26 -12.44
CA ALA A 394 -2.85 -7.74 -12.65
C ALA A 394 -1.98 -8.87 -13.21
N GLY A 395 -1.85 -8.95 -14.54
CA GLY A 395 -1.33 -10.15 -15.20
C GLY A 395 -2.33 -11.30 -15.04
N ASN A 396 -1.93 -12.34 -14.32
CA ASN A 396 -2.77 -13.52 -14.09
C ASN A 396 -3.37 -13.58 -12.68
N GLU A 397 -3.22 -12.52 -11.89
CA GLU A 397 -3.56 -12.53 -10.46
C GLU A 397 -4.63 -11.50 -10.13
N VAL A 398 -5.58 -11.89 -9.30
CA VAL A 398 -6.59 -10.99 -8.75
C VAL A 398 -6.72 -11.22 -7.24
N GLN A 399 -6.84 -10.11 -6.51
CA GLN A 399 -7.06 -10.10 -5.07
C GLN A 399 -8.33 -9.32 -4.76
N TYR A 400 -9.19 -9.89 -3.93
CA TYR A 400 -10.36 -9.22 -3.37
C TYR A 400 -10.73 -9.85 -2.03
N TYR A 401 -11.70 -9.25 -1.35
CA TYR A 401 -12.26 -9.76 -0.10
C TYR A 401 -13.74 -9.99 -0.26
N PHE A 402 -14.31 -10.91 0.51
CA PHE A 402 -15.76 -11.00 0.68
C PHE A 402 -16.14 -11.12 2.15
N VAL A 403 -17.38 -10.76 2.45
CA VAL A 403 -17.88 -10.68 3.82
C VAL A 403 -19.38 -10.94 3.89
N ALA A 404 -19.81 -11.51 5.01
CA ALA A 404 -21.20 -11.64 5.42
C ALA A 404 -21.38 -11.17 6.86
N ALA A 405 -22.54 -10.56 7.15
CA ALA A 405 -22.94 -10.15 8.49
C ALA A 405 -24.42 -10.50 8.71
N TRP A 406 -24.68 -11.43 9.63
CA TRP A 406 -26.02 -11.95 9.90
C TRP A 406 -26.59 -11.32 11.17
N ALA A 407 -27.87 -10.91 11.13
CA ALA A 407 -28.48 -10.19 12.25
C ALA A 407 -28.58 -11.00 13.55
N ASN A 408 -28.46 -12.34 13.48
CA ASN A 408 -28.50 -13.24 14.63
C ASN A 408 -27.11 -13.86 14.94
N GLU A 409 -26.03 -13.33 14.36
CA GLU A 409 -24.68 -13.81 14.62
C GLU A 409 -24.26 -13.54 16.07
N VAL A 410 -23.22 -14.25 16.51
CA VAL A 410 -22.55 -13.98 17.79
C VAL A 410 -22.06 -12.54 17.85
N GLU A 411 -22.29 -11.87 18.97
CA GLU A 411 -21.91 -10.46 19.14
C GLU A 411 -20.38 -10.30 19.03
N SER A 412 -19.94 -9.42 18.12
CA SER A 412 -18.53 -9.05 18.00
C SER A 412 -18.20 -7.87 18.94
N GLU A 413 -16.91 -7.59 19.13
CA GLU A 413 -16.47 -6.45 19.94
C GLU A 413 -16.91 -5.09 19.35
N GLN A 414 -17.18 -5.04 18.04
CA GLN A 414 -17.71 -3.86 17.36
C GLN A 414 -19.24 -3.69 17.52
N GLY A 415 -19.91 -4.63 18.19
CA GLY A 415 -21.36 -4.66 18.35
C GLY A 415 -22.09 -5.35 17.20
N PRO A 416 -23.43 -5.50 17.30
CA PRO A 416 -24.22 -6.24 16.33
C PRO A 416 -24.49 -5.44 15.05
N ILE A 417 -24.60 -6.13 13.91
CA ILE A 417 -24.99 -5.54 12.63
C ILE A 417 -26.41 -6.04 12.29
N THR A 418 -27.41 -5.22 12.62
CA THR A 418 -28.84 -5.61 12.51
C THR A 418 -29.63 -4.78 11.50
N THR A 419 -29.03 -3.68 11.03
CA THR A 419 -29.63 -2.76 10.06
C THR A 419 -28.73 -2.51 8.85
N LYS A 420 -29.34 -2.06 7.76
CA LYS A 420 -28.62 -1.69 6.53
C LYS A 420 -27.58 -0.60 6.78
N ALA A 421 -27.92 0.42 7.57
CA ALA A 421 -27.03 1.55 7.86
C ALA A 421 -25.80 1.13 8.67
N GLU A 422 -25.96 0.20 9.62
CA GLU A 422 -24.84 -0.41 10.35
C GLU A 422 -23.94 -1.20 9.39
N PHE A 423 -24.51 -1.99 8.48
CA PHE A 423 -23.73 -2.75 7.50
C PHE A 423 -23.00 -1.83 6.51
N GLU A 424 -23.63 -0.77 5.99
CA GLU A 424 -22.97 0.21 5.14
C GLU A 424 -21.83 0.95 5.86
N THR A 425 -22.01 1.24 7.15
CA THR A 425 -20.96 1.85 7.98
C THR A 425 -19.79 0.89 8.15
N TYR A 426 -20.08 -0.38 8.45
CA TYR A 426 -19.09 -1.45 8.55
C TYR A 426 -18.29 -1.59 7.24
N LEU A 427 -18.95 -1.68 6.07
CA LEU A 427 -18.27 -1.78 4.78
C LEU A 427 -17.38 -0.58 4.46
N LYS A 428 -17.80 0.65 4.83
CA LYS A 428 -16.96 1.85 4.68
C LYS A 428 -15.71 1.78 5.56
N GLN A 429 -15.86 1.33 6.81
CA GLN A 429 -14.74 1.18 7.73
C GLN A 429 -13.76 0.09 7.25
N GLU A 430 -14.25 -1.07 6.80
CA GLU A 430 -13.39 -2.12 6.25
C GLU A 430 -12.69 -1.68 4.95
N ALA A 431 -13.38 -0.98 4.06
CA ALA A 431 -12.74 -0.40 2.88
C ALA A 431 -11.66 0.64 3.25
N GLU A 432 -11.89 1.47 4.27
CA GLU A 432 -10.89 2.41 4.78
C GLU A 432 -9.69 1.68 5.41
N LYS A 433 -9.91 0.66 6.24
CA LYS A 433 -8.83 -0.14 6.86
C LYS A 433 -7.94 -0.80 5.80
N LEU A 434 -8.55 -1.37 4.76
CA LEU A 434 -7.84 -1.98 3.63
C LEU A 434 -7.11 -0.96 2.74
N THR A 435 -7.66 0.25 2.61
CA THR A 435 -7.03 1.35 1.84
C THR A 435 -5.86 1.97 2.60
N MET A 436 -6.04 2.16 3.91
CA MET A 436 -5.13 2.88 4.79
C MET A 436 -4.85 1.99 6.00
N PRO A 437 -3.93 1.01 5.89
CA PRO A 437 -3.56 0.14 7.00
C PRO A 437 -2.95 0.96 8.15
N LEU A 438 -2.82 0.34 9.34
CA LEU A 438 -2.11 0.95 10.48
C LEU A 438 -0.76 1.50 10.01
N ARG A 439 -0.40 2.70 10.47
CA ARG A 439 0.94 3.26 10.19
C ARG A 439 1.94 2.49 11.02
N GLN A 440 2.92 1.90 10.35
CA GLN A 440 3.93 1.05 10.98
C GLN A 440 5.27 1.75 10.94
N ARG A 441 5.98 1.74 12.07
CA ARG A 441 7.40 2.07 12.13
C ARG A 441 8.13 0.90 12.77
N LEU A 442 8.84 0.13 11.96
CA LEU A 442 9.58 -1.05 12.39
C LEU A 442 11.07 -0.73 12.49
N THR A 443 11.64 -0.92 13.67
CA THR A 443 13.07 -0.73 13.92
C THR A 443 13.67 -2.05 14.40
N THR A 444 14.54 -2.66 13.59
CA THR A 444 15.18 -3.94 13.92
C THR A 444 16.53 -3.71 14.58
N ALA A 445 16.92 -4.61 15.50
CA ALA A 445 18.23 -4.56 16.15
C ALA A 445 19.39 -4.66 15.14
N ALA A 446 19.17 -5.35 14.01
CA ALA A 446 20.13 -5.42 12.91
C ALA A 446 20.32 -4.06 12.21
N SER A 447 19.24 -3.31 12.03
CA SER A 447 19.28 -1.97 11.42
C SER A 447 19.97 -0.99 12.37
N GLU A 448 19.52 -0.90 13.62
CA GLU A 448 20.11 -0.01 14.64
C GLU A 448 21.63 -0.22 14.78
N ALA A 449 22.07 -1.48 14.80
CA ALA A 449 23.50 -1.80 14.93
C ALA A 449 24.35 -1.30 13.76
N GLN A 450 23.77 -1.14 12.57
CA GLN A 450 24.49 -0.63 11.39
C GLN A 450 24.28 0.88 11.17
N THR A 451 23.14 1.45 11.54
CA THR A 451 22.83 2.86 11.32
C THR A 451 23.41 3.79 12.41
N ASP A 452 23.68 3.29 13.62
CA ASP A 452 24.32 4.02 14.74
C ASP A 452 25.84 4.25 14.55
N GLN A 453 26.33 4.20 13.32
CA GLN A 453 27.73 4.48 13.01
C GLN A 453 27.94 5.99 12.79
N PRO A 454 29.07 6.57 13.23
CA PRO A 454 29.36 7.97 12.96
C PRO A 454 29.32 8.27 11.45
N LEU A 455 28.56 9.30 11.06
CA LEU A 455 28.47 9.73 9.67
C LEU A 455 29.80 10.27 9.15
N THR A 456 30.48 9.49 8.31
CA THR A 456 31.67 9.87 7.54
C THR A 456 31.39 9.83 6.04
N ALA A 457 32.34 10.33 5.23
CA ALA A 457 32.24 10.23 3.79
C ALA A 457 32.12 8.75 3.35
N GLU A 458 32.99 7.87 3.86
CA GLU A 458 33.01 6.45 3.53
C GLU A 458 31.71 5.75 3.92
N VAL A 459 31.12 6.10 5.07
CA VAL A 459 29.83 5.56 5.52
C VAL A 459 28.72 5.96 4.54
N ALA A 460 28.66 7.23 4.12
CA ALA A 460 27.67 7.65 3.12
C ALA A 460 27.82 6.92 1.78
N LEU A 461 29.07 6.72 1.32
CA LEU A 461 29.33 5.95 0.10
C LEU A 461 28.94 4.47 0.25
N GLU A 462 29.19 3.86 1.41
CA GLU A 462 28.81 2.47 1.68
C GLU A 462 27.29 2.28 1.62
N TRP A 463 26.51 3.16 2.21
CA TRP A 463 25.04 3.11 2.14
C TRP A 463 24.52 3.26 0.71
N SER A 464 25.13 4.16 -0.08
CA SER A 464 24.82 4.27 -1.51
C SER A 464 25.03 2.94 -2.24
N LYS A 465 26.16 2.27 -1.99
CA LYS A 465 26.50 0.99 -2.60
C LYS A 465 25.55 -0.11 -2.13
N LYS A 466 25.29 -0.22 -0.83
CA LYS A 466 24.39 -1.24 -0.27
C LYS A 466 23.00 -1.19 -0.92
N LEU A 467 22.40 -0.01 -1.08
CA LEU A 467 21.10 0.09 -1.72
C LEU A 467 21.18 -0.24 -3.22
N ALA A 468 22.18 0.29 -3.92
CA ALA A 468 22.39 -0.02 -5.34
C ALA A 468 22.61 -1.52 -5.58
N ASP A 469 23.27 -2.21 -4.67
CA ASP A 469 23.56 -3.65 -4.75
C ASP A 469 22.31 -4.47 -4.50
N SER A 470 21.57 -4.11 -3.44
CA SER A 470 20.30 -4.74 -3.08
C SER A 470 19.30 -4.62 -4.23
N GLU A 471 19.16 -3.43 -4.82
CA GLU A 471 18.25 -3.20 -5.93
C GLU A 471 18.70 -3.87 -7.24
N LEU A 472 20.02 -3.97 -7.47
CA LEU A 472 20.56 -4.66 -8.64
C LEU A 472 20.26 -6.15 -8.61
N GLU A 473 20.36 -6.76 -7.42
CA GLU A 473 19.99 -8.15 -7.18
C GLU A 473 18.48 -8.36 -7.26
N ARG A 474 17.69 -7.43 -6.69
CA ARG A 474 16.23 -7.57 -6.61
C ARG A 474 15.51 -7.36 -7.94
N LYS A 475 15.79 -6.25 -8.65
CA LYS A 475 14.89 -5.81 -9.74
C LYS A 475 15.45 -4.86 -10.79
N THR A 476 16.60 -4.21 -10.60
CA THR A 476 17.06 -3.14 -11.52
C THR A 476 17.14 -3.61 -12.97
N LEU A 477 17.64 -4.82 -13.23
CA LEU A 477 17.78 -5.35 -14.59
C LEU A 477 16.45 -5.72 -15.26
N ASP A 478 15.38 -5.86 -14.48
CA ASP A 478 14.05 -6.17 -15.00
C ASP A 478 13.32 -4.91 -15.50
N TYR A 479 13.82 -3.71 -15.18
CA TYR A 479 13.33 -2.47 -15.78
C TYR A 479 13.70 -2.29 -17.26
N ARG A 480 14.44 -3.23 -17.87
CA ARG A 480 14.72 -3.25 -19.31
C ARG A 480 13.44 -3.41 -20.14
N PHE A 481 13.46 -2.98 -21.40
CA PHE A 481 12.37 -3.26 -22.33
C PHE A 481 12.13 -4.78 -22.45
N GLY A 482 10.85 -5.18 -22.38
CA GLY A 482 10.44 -6.58 -22.32
C GLY A 482 10.63 -7.26 -20.96
N GLY A 483 11.14 -6.55 -19.95
CA GLY A 483 11.14 -6.98 -18.55
C GLY A 483 9.84 -6.60 -17.82
N TYR A 484 9.88 -6.65 -16.49
CA TYR A 484 8.72 -6.48 -15.63
C TYR A 484 9.01 -5.58 -14.42
N ASP A 485 8.10 -4.63 -14.17
CA ASP A 485 8.09 -3.82 -12.96
C ASP A 485 7.30 -4.55 -11.88
N HIS A 486 8.03 -5.19 -10.97
CA HIS A 486 7.45 -5.98 -9.86
C HIS A 486 6.65 -5.15 -8.86
N ILE A 487 6.96 -3.85 -8.72
CA ILE A 487 6.26 -2.95 -7.80
C ILE A 487 4.89 -2.56 -8.38
N ARG A 488 4.88 -2.19 -9.66
CA ARG A 488 3.65 -1.77 -10.35
C ARG A 488 2.88 -2.95 -10.95
N LYS A 489 3.43 -4.16 -10.91
CA LYS A 489 2.89 -5.39 -11.49
C LYS A 489 2.50 -5.21 -12.97
N ARG A 490 3.44 -4.73 -13.79
CA ARG A 490 3.22 -4.46 -15.22
C ARG A 490 4.52 -4.59 -16.01
N PRO A 491 4.46 -4.68 -17.36
CA PRO A 491 5.67 -4.58 -18.19
C PRO A 491 6.45 -3.29 -17.94
N SER A 492 7.77 -3.38 -18.02
CA SER A 492 8.68 -2.24 -17.83
C SER A 492 8.57 -1.23 -18.97
N TYR A 493 8.55 0.06 -18.64
CA TYR A 493 8.37 1.16 -19.61
C TYR A 493 9.54 2.13 -19.62
N PHE A 494 9.68 2.84 -20.75
CA PHE A 494 10.50 4.05 -20.84
C PHE A 494 9.82 5.18 -20.09
N GLU A 495 10.18 5.35 -18.82
CA GLU A 495 9.57 6.33 -17.91
C GLU A 495 10.59 6.92 -16.92
N TYR A 496 10.20 8.03 -16.27
CA TYR A 496 11.08 8.78 -15.37
C TYR A 496 11.75 7.93 -14.30
N THR A 497 11.05 6.98 -13.67
CA THR A 497 11.64 6.15 -12.62
C THR A 497 12.77 5.26 -13.13
N THR A 498 12.61 4.67 -14.32
CA THR A 498 13.67 3.88 -14.96
C THR A 498 14.88 4.76 -15.23
N GLY A 499 14.68 5.92 -15.86
CA GLY A 499 15.75 6.85 -16.15
C GLY A 499 16.48 7.37 -14.91
N MET A 500 15.74 7.70 -13.86
CA MET A 500 16.29 8.16 -12.58
C MET A 500 17.16 7.10 -11.91
N VAL A 501 16.67 5.86 -11.81
CA VAL A 501 17.44 4.76 -11.21
C VAL A 501 18.77 4.59 -11.95
N LEU A 502 18.75 4.52 -13.28
CA LEU A 502 19.97 4.31 -14.04
C LEU A 502 20.90 5.53 -14.02
N GLN A 503 20.37 6.75 -13.91
CA GLN A 503 21.18 7.92 -13.62
C GLN A 503 21.83 7.84 -12.23
N ALA A 504 21.15 7.29 -11.22
CA ALA A 504 21.73 7.12 -9.89
C ALA A 504 22.89 6.10 -9.90
N TYR A 505 22.74 4.97 -10.59
CA TYR A 505 23.84 4.02 -10.84
C TYR A 505 25.00 4.69 -11.57
N ASP A 506 24.70 5.53 -12.56
CA ASP A 506 25.70 6.27 -13.30
C ASP A 506 26.51 7.23 -12.41
N GLU A 507 25.84 7.98 -11.54
CA GLU A 507 26.47 8.92 -10.61
C GLU A 507 27.28 8.21 -9.53
N LEU A 508 26.77 7.10 -8.98
CA LEU A 508 27.51 6.25 -8.07
C LEU A 508 28.79 5.70 -8.72
N ASN A 509 28.69 5.23 -9.97
CA ASN A 509 29.82 4.67 -10.70
C ASN A 509 30.94 5.70 -10.98
N GLN A 510 30.64 7.00 -10.96
CA GLN A 510 31.66 8.05 -11.10
C GLN A 510 32.55 8.19 -9.86
N VAL A 511 32.02 7.88 -8.66
CA VAL A 511 32.76 7.98 -7.39
C VAL A 511 33.22 6.63 -6.85
N ALA A 512 32.53 5.54 -7.21
CA ALA A 512 32.87 4.16 -6.87
C ALA A 512 32.72 3.25 -8.12
N PRO A 513 33.72 3.26 -9.02
CA PRO A 513 33.60 2.55 -10.30
C PRO A 513 33.50 1.03 -10.13
N GLU A 514 32.41 0.45 -10.65
CA GLU A 514 32.19 -1.00 -10.75
C GLU A 514 31.51 -1.34 -12.08
N ALA A 515 32.07 -2.30 -12.82
CA ALA A 515 31.60 -2.65 -14.17
C ALA A 515 30.09 -2.95 -14.21
N ARG A 516 29.57 -3.67 -13.21
CA ARG A 516 28.15 -4.04 -13.12
C ARG A 516 27.18 -2.84 -13.07
N TYR A 517 27.60 -1.70 -12.52
CA TYR A 517 26.76 -0.50 -12.52
C TYR A 517 26.66 0.10 -13.92
N ALA A 518 27.79 0.21 -14.62
CA ALA A 518 27.81 0.66 -16.02
C ALA A 518 27.06 -0.32 -16.94
N ASP A 519 27.21 -1.62 -16.72
CA ASP A 519 26.50 -2.66 -17.45
C ASP A 519 25.00 -2.59 -17.22
N ALA A 520 24.54 -2.29 -16.00
CA ALA A 520 23.12 -2.09 -15.70
C ALA A 520 22.53 -0.91 -16.48
N VAL A 521 23.24 0.22 -16.54
CA VAL A 521 22.85 1.39 -17.34
C VAL A 521 22.68 1.01 -18.81
N GLN A 522 23.68 0.35 -19.40
CA GLN A 522 23.62 -0.04 -20.81
C GLN A 522 22.55 -1.10 -21.08
N THR A 523 22.39 -2.08 -20.18
CA THR A 523 21.40 -3.16 -20.31
C THR A 523 19.98 -2.63 -20.26
N VAL A 524 19.70 -1.73 -19.32
CA VAL A 524 18.34 -1.21 -19.13
C VAL A 524 18.05 -0.08 -20.09
N MET A 525 18.80 1.04 -20.03
CA MET A 525 18.51 2.20 -20.88
C MET A 525 18.74 1.91 -22.35
N GLY A 526 19.78 1.15 -22.70
CA GLY A 526 20.06 0.78 -24.08
C GLY A 526 18.97 -0.11 -24.70
N SER A 527 18.27 -0.93 -23.91
CA SER A 527 17.20 -1.80 -24.43
C SER A 527 15.97 -1.06 -24.96
N PHE A 528 15.77 0.20 -24.56
CA PHE A 528 14.66 1.01 -25.04
C PHE A 528 14.94 1.67 -26.38
N VAL A 529 16.20 1.80 -26.80
CA VAL A 529 16.56 2.52 -28.03
C VAL A 529 16.93 1.53 -29.13
N ASN A 530 16.18 1.55 -30.22
CA ASN A 530 16.45 0.72 -31.40
C ASN A 530 17.60 1.30 -32.23
N GLU A 531 18.18 0.50 -33.12
CA GLU A 531 19.27 0.94 -34.02
C GLU A 531 18.90 2.17 -34.87
N ASP A 532 17.62 2.32 -35.20
CA ASP A 532 17.11 3.46 -35.96
C ASP A 532 16.80 4.69 -35.08
N GLY A 533 17.08 4.65 -33.78
CA GLY A 533 16.84 5.71 -32.80
C GLY A 533 15.40 5.82 -32.30
N SER A 534 14.48 4.94 -32.72
CA SER A 534 13.13 4.89 -32.14
C SER A 534 13.17 4.37 -30.69
N ILE A 535 12.29 4.90 -29.85
CA ILE A 535 12.22 4.55 -28.42
C ILE A 535 11.03 3.61 -28.17
N ASN A 536 11.32 2.39 -27.72
CA ASN A 536 10.33 1.39 -27.37
C ASN A 536 9.45 1.86 -26.21
N GLY A 537 8.13 1.79 -26.40
CA GLY A 537 7.13 2.16 -25.38
C GLY A 537 6.89 3.66 -25.20
N TYR A 538 7.66 4.52 -25.87
CA TYR A 538 7.42 5.97 -25.89
C TYR A 538 6.38 6.36 -26.95
N VAL A 539 5.51 7.32 -26.61
CA VAL A 539 4.43 7.81 -27.48
C VAL A 539 4.36 9.33 -27.38
N GLN A 540 4.95 10.03 -28.34
CA GLN A 540 5.11 11.49 -28.35
C GLN A 540 3.76 12.23 -28.33
N GLU A 541 2.72 11.70 -28.98
CA GLU A 541 1.40 12.35 -29.08
C GLU A 541 0.64 12.40 -27.76
N LYS A 542 1.11 11.65 -26.73
CA LYS A 542 0.60 11.75 -25.36
C LYS A 542 1.06 13.03 -24.67
N TYR A 543 2.11 13.69 -25.18
CA TYR A 543 2.78 14.84 -24.55
C TYR A 543 2.87 14.64 -23.04
N ASN A 544 3.57 13.57 -22.65
CA ASN A 544 3.73 13.20 -21.25
C ASN A 544 5.08 13.71 -20.76
N ILE A 545 5.10 14.72 -19.89
CA ILE A 545 6.36 15.29 -19.41
C ILE A 545 7.18 14.25 -18.64
N ASP A 546 6.54 13.31 -17.94
CA ASP A 546 7.21 12.21 -17.22
C ASP A 546 8.09 11.32 -18.12
N SER A 547 7.77 11.22 -19.41
CA SER A 547 8.58 10.42 -20.33
C SER A 547 9.90 11.11 -20.70
N ILE A 548 10.00 12.43 -20.53
CA ILE A 548 11.17 13.22 -20.88
C ILE A 548 12.33 12.97 -19.91
N ARG A 549 12.04 12.76 -18.62
CA ARG A 549 13.05 12.58 -17.58
C ARG A 549 14.05 11.47 -17.93
N ALA A 550 13.58 10.37 -18.51
CA ALA A 550 14.45 9.26 -18.89
C ALA A 550 15.46 9.61 -20.00
N GLY A 551 15.19 10.65 -20.76
CA GLY A 551 16.08 11.19 -21.78
C GLY A 551 17.40 11.74 -21.23
N THR A 552 17.50 12.15 -19.96
CA THR A 552 18.77 12.68 -19.44
C THR A 552 19.86 11.62 -19.40
N MET A 553 19.49 10.36 -19.13
CA MET A 553 20.44 9.26 -19.15
C MET A 553 20.81 8.91 -20.59
N LEU A 554 19.89 9.04 -21.54
CA LEU A 554 20.22 8.93 -22.97
C LEU A 554 21.17 10.03 -23.44
N LEU A 555 21.01 11.27 -22.96
CA LEU A 555 21.95 12.37 -23.25
C LEU A 555 23.36 12.04 -22.75
N ARG A 556 23.48 11.55 -21.51
CA ARG A 556 24.78 11.11 -20.94
C ARG A 556 25.40 9.94 -21.71
N LEU A 557 24.58 8.99 -22.18
CA LEU A 557 25.07 7.91 -23.03
C LEU A 557 25.60 8.45 -24.36
N TYR A 558 24.83 9.32 -25.02
CA TYR A 558 25.26 9.98 -26.26
C TYR A 558 26.54 10.78 -26.08
N GLU A 559 26.65 11.59 -25.02
CA GLU A 559 27.86 12.38 -24.74
C GLU A 559 29.12 11.50 -24.70
N ARG A 560 29.02 10.32 -24.06
CA ARG A 560 30.15 9.39 -23.88
C ARG A 560 30.57 8.64 -25.13
N ASN A 561 29.62 8.13 -25.91
CA ASN A 561 29.92 7.19 -26.99
C ASN A 561 29.62 7.75 -28.40
N GLN A 562 28.95 8.90 -28.49
CA GLN A 562 28.55 9.55 -29.73
C GLN A 562 27.70 8.65 -30.64
N ASP A 563 26.93 7.72 -30.07
CA ASP A 563 26.06 6.82 -30.82
C ASP A 563 24.90 7.59 -31.49
N PRO A 564 24.77 7.53 -32.84
CA PRO A 564 23.71 8.23 -33.56
C PRO A 564 22.28 7.82 -33.17
N SER A 565 22.08 6.59 -32.67
CA SER A 565 20.77 6.10 -32.23
C SER A 565 20.29 6.85 -31.00
N TYR A 566 21.15 7.04 -29.99
CA TYR A 566 20.84 7.84 -28.81
C TYR A 566 20.61 9.30 -29.16
N LYS A 567 21.39 9.86 -30.10
CA LYS A 567 21.15 11.22 -30.59
C LYS A 567 19.72 11.38 -31.13
N LYS A 568 19.32 10.49 -32.04
CA LYS A 568 17.97 10.56 -32.64
C LYS A 568 16.87 10.35 -31.61
N ALA A 569 17.09 9.50 -30.61
CA ALA A 569 16.16 9.32 -29.50
C ALA A 569 15.98 10.62 -28.70
N VAL A 570 17.06 11.30 -28.29
CA VAL A 570 16.97 12.55 -27.53
C VAL A 570 16.43 13.70 -28.38
N ASP A 571 16.75 13.77 -29.68
CA ASP A 571 16.17 14.75 -30.61
C ASP A 571 14.63 14.60 -30.67
N THR A 572 14.11 13.36 -30.64
CA THR A 572 12.67 13.07 -30.62
C THR A 572 12.01 13.50 -29.30
N LEU A 573 12.71 13.34 -28.17
CA LEU A 573 12.24 13.81 -26.87
C LEU A 573 12.22 15.35 -26.79
N PHE A 574 13.23 16.00 -27.37
CA PHE A 574 13.29 17.46 -27.48
C PHE A 574 12.19 18.01 -28.39
N GLU A 575 11.92 17.39 -29.55
CA GLU A 575 10.82 17.77 -30.43
C GLU A 575 9.46 17.73 -29.70
N GLN A 576 9.26 16.78 -28.77
CA GLN A 576 8.08 16.80 -27.91
C GLN A 576 7.97 18.10 -27.12
N LEU A 577 9.05 18.62 -26.55
CA LEU A 577 9.07 19.87 -25.78
C LEU A 577 8.81 21.09 -26.67
N GLU A 578 9.35 21.11 -27.90
CA GLU A 578 9.07 22.18 -28.87
C GLU A 578 7.58 22.28 -29.23
N HIS A 579 6.88 21.14 -29.26
CA HIS A 579 5.47 21.05 -29.62
C HIS A 579 4.55 20.78 -28.44
N HIS A 580 5.07 20.80 -27.22
CA HIS A 580 4.30 20.47 -26.03
C HIS A 580 3.23 21.54 -25.76
N PRO A 581 1.97 21.16 -25.48
CA PRO A 581 0.95 22.10 -25.07
C PRO A 581 1.36 22.91 -23.82
N ARG A 582 1.03 24.20 -23.79
CA ARG A 582 1.42 25.12 -22.72
C ARG A 582 0.24 25.90 -22.17
N THR A 583 0.38 26.36 -20.93
CA THR A 583 -0.51 27.35 -20.32
C THR A 583 -0.37 28.70 -21.02
N SER A 584 -1.23 29.67 -20.69
CA SER A 584 -1.12 31.03 -21.24
C SER A 584 0.15 31.76 -20.78
N GLN A 585 0.78 31.30 -19.70
CA GLN A 585 2.05 31.82 -19.19
C GLN A 585 3.28 31.06 -19.72
N GLY A 586 3.08 30.10 -20.63
CA GLY A 586 4.19 29.41 -21.30
C GLY A 586 4.69 28.14 -20.60
N ALA A 587 4.22 27.83 -19.39
CA ALA A 587 4.56 26.58 -18.70
C ALA A 587 3.95 25.35 -19.38
N PHE A 588 4.67 24.22 -19.37
CA PHE A 588 4.23 22.97 -19.96
C PHE A 588 2.99 22.43 -19.25
N TRP A 589 2.02 21.92 -20.02
CA TRP A 589 1.01 21.06 -19.43
C TRP A 589 1.70 19.83 -18.88
N HIS A 590 1.31 19.37 -17.69
CA HIS A 590 1.91 18.18 -17.11
C HIS A 590 1.75 16.97 -18.05
N LYS A 591 0.55 16.80 -18.65
CA LYS A 591 0.30 15.85 -19.74
C LYS A 591 -0.79 16.36 -20.67
N LYS A 592 -0.88 15.88 -21.92
CA LYS A 592 -2.04 16.16 -22.80
C LYS A 592 -3.39 15.82 -22.14
N ARG A 593 -3.42 14.76 -21.31
CA ARG A 593 -4.63 14.34 -20.57
C ARG A 593 -4.96 15.21 -19.35
N TYR A 594 -4.07 16.14 -18.99
CA TYR A 594 -4.20 17.11 -17.92
C TYR A 594 -4.08 18.52 -18.51
N PRO A 595 -5.06 18.94 -19.32
CA PRO A 595 -4.97 20.21 -20.03
C PRO A 595 -4.89 21.38 -19.04
N TYR A 596 -4.05 22.36 -19.37
CA TYR A 596 -3.84 23.60 -18.61
C TYR A 596 -3.28 23.44 -17.19
N GLN A 597 -2.80 22.25 -16.84
CA GLN A 597 -2.30 21.95 -15.50
C GLN A 597 -0.78 21.96 -15.42
N VAL A 598 -0.23 22.63 -14.41
CA VAL A 598 1.20 22.65 -14.08
C VAL A 598 1.38 21.99 -12.71
N TRP A 599 2.25 20.99 -12.62
CA TRP A 599 2.53 20.24 -11.40
C TRP A 599 4.01 20.39 -11.08
N LEU A 600 4.38 20.48 -9.79
CA LEU A 600 5.79 20.62 -9.37
C LEU A 600 6.67 19.49 -9.93
N ASP A 601 6.14 18.27 -10.02
CA ASP A 601 6.79 17.11 -10.60
C ASP A 601 7.32 17.41 -12.01
N GLY A 602 6.51 18.08 -12.84
CA GLY A 602 6.84 18.38 -14.24
C GLY A 602 8.12 19.19 -14.41
N VAL A 603 8.48 20.01 -13.41
CA VAL A 603 9.73 20.78 -13.40
C VAL A 603 10.93 19.85 -13.43
N TYR A 604 10.97 18.84 -12.56
CA TYR A 604 12.06 17.87 -12.56
C TYR A 604 12.02 16.94 -13.78
N MET A 605 10.82 16.61 -14.26
CA MET A 605 10.69 15.67 -15.37
C MET A 605 11.19 16.24 -16.69
N GLY A 606 10.94 17.53 -16.96
CA GLY A 606 11.27 18.16 -18.24
C GLY A 606 12.53 19.01 -18.24
N ILE A 607 12.71 19.84 -17.21
CA ILE A 607 13.63 21.00 -17.30
C ILE A 607 15.12 20.62 -17.21
N PRO A 608 15.54 19.67 -16.34
CA PRO A 608 16.92 19.16 -16.39
C PRO A 608 17.30 18.53 -17.74
N PHE A 609 16.36 17.84 -18.41
CA PHE A 609 16.59 17.33 -19.76
C PHE A 609 16.76 18.46 -20.76
N LEU A 610 15.86 19.44 -20.75
CA LEU A 610 15.93 20.60 -21.63
C LEU A 610 17.26 21.34 -21.48
N ALA A 611 17.67 21.64 -20.24
CA ALA A 611 18.92 22.34 -19.97
C ALA A 611 20.15 21.59 -20.50
N HIS A 612 20.20 20.27 -20.27
CA HIS A 612 21.29 19.43 -20.77
C HIS A 612 21.27 19.31 -22.29
N TYR A 613 20.10 19.16 -22.91
CA TYR A 613 19.99 19.09 -24.37
C TYR A 613 20.46 20.41 -25.03
N GLU A 614 19.97 21.55 -24.54
CA GLU A 614 20.34 22.89 -25.04
C GLU A 614 21.86 23.09 -24.96
N GLN A 615 22.48 22.75 -23.81
CA GLN A 615 23.91 22.88 -23.61
C GLN A 615 24.75 21.93 -24.49
N LEU A 616 24.26 20.71 -24.74
CA LEU A 616 25.00 19.71 -25.51
C LEU A 616 24.86 19.90 -27.03
N MET A 617 23.71 20.39 -27.50
CA MET A 617 23.35 20.37 -28.92
C MET A 617 23.46 21.74 -29.60
N HIS A 618 23.42 22.84 -28.85
CA HIS A 618 23.40 24.20 -29.40
C HIS A 618 24.64 25.00 -28.99
N ASP A 619 25.20 25.75 -29.95
CA ASP A 619 26.32 26.67 -29.69
C ASP A 619 25.90 27.82 -28.74
N GLU A 620 24.63 28.23 -28.79
CA GLU A 620 24.00 29.24 -27.93
C GLU A 620 22.76 28.63 -27.25
N PRO A 621 22.90 28.03 -26.06
CA PRO A 621 21.79 27.40 -25.34
C PRO A 621 20.66 28.39 -24.99
N ASN A 622 19.40 27.98 -25.19
CA ASN A 622 18.24 28.80 -24.83
C ASN A 622 17.94 28.75 -23.32
N VAL A 623 18.73 29.47 -22.53
CA VAL A 623 18.60 29.49 -21.06
C VAL A 623 17.29 30.13 -20.60
N GLU A 624 16.74 31.10 -21.34
CA GLU A 624 15.45 31.73 -21.01
C GLU A 624 14.30 30.70 -20.99
N GLU A 625 14.29 29.77 -21.94
CA GLU A 625 13.31 28.70 -22.02
C GLU A 625 13.44 27.72 -20.84
N VAL A 626 14.68 27.41 -20.41
CA VAL A 626 14.94 26.61 -19.20
C VAL A 626 14.35 27.27 -17.95
N LEU A 627 14.42 28.60 -17.84
CA LEU A 627 13.92 29.35 -16.70
C LEU A 627 12.40 29.55 -16.69
N ALA A 628 11.75 29.44 -17.85
CA ALA A 628 10.33 29.81 -18.00
C ALA A 628 9.44 29.04 -17.02
N GLU A 629 9.65 27.73 -16.89
CA GLU A 629 8.88 26.89 -15.97
C GLU A 629 9.13 27.27 -14.51
N PHE A 630 10.39 27.50 -14.11
CA PHE A 630 10.75 27.95 -12.75
C PHE A 630 10.07 29.26 -12.37
N LYS A 631 10.02 30.22 -13.31
CA LYS A 631 9.34 31.51 -13.11
C LYS A 631 7.86 31.32 -12.85
N VAL A 632 7.18 30.51 -13.67
CA VAL A 632 5.74 30.25 -13.52
C VAL A 632 5.44 29.54 -12.21
N VAL A 633 6.19 28.50 -11.84
CA VAL A 633 5.94 27.79 -10.57
C VAL A 633 6.24 28.67 -9.35
N ASN A 634 7.29 29.49 -9.39
CA ASN A 634 7.62 30.41 -8.30
C ASN A 634 6.58 31.52 -8.13
N GLU A 635 5.99 32.01 -9.23
CA GLU A 635 4.95 33.04 -9.18
C GLU A 635 3.59 32.48 -8.73
N ILE A 636 3.23 31.28 -9.19
CA ILE A 636 1.86 30.76 -9.03
C ILE A 636 1.73 29.76 -7.89
N LEU A 637 2.63 28.77 -7.81
CA LEU A 637 2.48 27.64 -6.88
C LEU A 637 3.01 27.96 -5.48
N LYS A 638 3.83 29.00 -5.33
CA LYS A 638 4.38 29.41 -4.04
C LYS A 638 3.29 30.01 -3.15
N ASP A 639 3.13 29.43 -1.98
CA ASP A 639 2.33 30.00 -0.90
C ASP A 639 3.12 31.14 -0.21
N PRO A 640 2.65 32.41 -0.30
CA PRO A 640 3.35 33.54 0.30
C PRO A 640 3.31 33.53 1.84
N GLU A 641 2.40 32.79 2.47
CA GLU A 641 2.30 32.72 3.93
C GLU A 641 3.32 31.75 4.52
N THR A 642 3.46 30.57 3.91
CA THR A 642 4.31 29.51 4.44
C THR A 642 5.69 29.44 3.78
N GLY A 643 5.81 29.97 2.55
CA GLY A 643 6.96 29.80 1.66
C GLY A 643 7.00 28.46 0.93
N LEU A 644 6.05 27.56 1.20
CA LEU A 644 5.94 26.24 0.57
C LEU A 644 5.29 26.35 -0.82
N PHE A 645 5.22 25.24 -1.54
CA PHE A 645 4.62 25.19 -2.86
C PHE A 645 3.44 24.21 -2.88
N TYR A 646 2.32 24.63 -3.43
CA TYR A 646 1.20 23.76 -3.72
C TYR A 646 1.59 22.73 -4.80
N HIS A 647 1.07 21.51 -4.71
CA HIS A 647 1.41 20.44 -5.64
C HIS A 647 1.13 20.82 -7.11
N ALA A 648 0.00 21.47 -7.39
CA ALA A 648 -0.42 21.75 -8.75
C ALA A 648 -1.31 22.98 -8.89
N TRP A 649 -1.39 23.46 -10.13
CA TRP A 649 -2.24 24.55 -10.56
C TRP A 649 -2.98 24.16 -11.83
N ASP A 650 -4.29 24.40 -11.87
CA ASP A 650 -5.12 24.35 -13.07
C ASP A 650 -5.52 25.77 -13.47
N GLU A 651 -4.94 26.27 -14.56
CA GLU A 651 -5.22 27.62 -15.07
C GLU A 651 -6.72 27.85 -15.34
N LYS A 652 -7.46 26.80 -15.75
CA LYS A 652 -8.89 26.90 -16.06
C LYS A 652 -9.79 26.65 -14.86
N ARG A 653 -9.26 26.10 -13.76
CA ARG A 653 -9.98 25.83 -12.50
C ARG A 653 -11.15 24.87 -12.69
N GLU A 654 -11.06 24.03 -13.72
CA GLU A 654 -12.08 23.07 -14.12
C GLU A 654 -12.00 21.80 -13.27
N GLN A 655 -10.81 21.45 -12.79
CA GLN A 655 -10.62 20.27 -11.96
C GLN A 655 -11.32 20.37 -10.60
N VAL A 656 -11.75 19.22 -10.07
CA VAL A 656 -12.43 19.13 -8.77
C VAL A 656 -11.53 19.60 -7.63
N TRP A 657 -10.25 19.23 -7.68
CA TRP A 657 -9.23 19.59 -6.70
C TRP A 657 -8.80 21.06 -6.75
N ALA A 658 -9.07 21.74 -7.88
CA ALA A 658 -8.60 23.10 -8.10
C ALA A 658 -9.50 24.10 -7.38
N ASP A 659 -8.88 24.93 -6.54
CA ASP A 659 -9.52 26.07 -5.91
C ASP A 659 -10.16 26.99 -6.97
N LYS A 660 -11.36 27.49 -6.67
CA LYS A 660 -12.18 28.20 -7.67
C LYS A 660 -11.71 29.63 -7.93
N GLU A 661 -10.88 30.19 -7.05
CA GLU A 661 -10.34 31.55 -7.20
C GLU A 661 -8.90 31.57 -7.74
N SER A 662 -8.06 30.64 -7.31
CA SER A 662 -6.64 30.58 -7.68
C SER A 662 -6.34 29.50 -8.71
N GLY A 663 -7.09 28.39 -8.71
CA GLY A 663 -6.78 27.18 -9.48
C GLY A 663 -5.77 26.24 -8.79
N LEU A 664 -5.32 26.57 -7.58
CA LEU A 664 -4.32 25.79 -6.85
C LEU A 664 -4.91 24.52 -6.23
N SER A 665 -4.08 23.49 -6.05
CA SER A 665 -4.40 22.38 -5.16
C SER A 665 -4.34 22.82 -3.68
N GLN A 666 -4.80 21.98 -2.76
CA GLN A 666 -5.07 22.41 -1.38
C GLN A 666 -3.91 22.24 -0.40
N TYR A 667 -2.94 21.37 -0.71
CA TYR A 667 -1.92 20.95 0.26
C TYR A 667 -0.49 20.98 -0.32
N HIS A 668 0.46 21.15 0.59
CA HIS A 668 1.90 21.15 0.34
C HIS A 668 2.44 19.72 0.42
N TRP A 669 2.40 19.03 -0.71
CA TRP A 669 2.91 17.67 -0.80
C TRP A 669 4.44 17.65 -0.89
N ALA A 670 5.09 16.97 0.06
CA ALA A 670 6.53 17.06 0.25
C ALA A 670 7.34 16.62 -0.97
N ARG A 671 6.98 15.50 -1.61
CA ARG A 671 7.70 15.03 -2.80
C ARG A 671 7.58 15.99 -3.99
N GLY A 672 6.43 16.65 -4.17
CA GLY A 672 6.28 17.69 -5.19
C GLY A 672 7.33 18.80 -5.00
N MET A 673 7.51 19.26 -3.76
CA MET A 673 8.54 20.25 -3.43
C MET A 673 9.97 19.68 -3.55
N GLY A 674 10.16 18.40 -3.24
CA GLY A 674 11.42 17.67 -3.46
C GLY A 674 11.86 17.68 -4.92
N TRP A 675 10.93 17.46 -5.86
CA TRP A 675 11.22 17.56 -7.29
C TRP A 675 11.68 18.94 -7.71
N LEU A 676 11.01 19.99 -7.24
CA LEU A 676 11.43 21.37 -7.50
C LEU A 676 12.84 21.64 -6.97
N ALA A 677 13.13 21.19 -5.73
CA ALA A 677 14.42 21.37 -5.09
C ALA A 677 15.55 20.67 -5.87
N MET A 678 15.34 19.42 -6.29
CA MET A 678 16.31 18.69 -7.13
C MET A 678 16.50 19.38 -8.49
N ALA A 679 15.42 19.83 -9.13
CA ALA A 679 15.50 20.48 -10.43
C ALA A 679 16.37 21.76 -10.38
N LEU A 680 16.21 22.58 -9.33
CA LEU A 680 16.96 23.82 -9.14
C LEU A 680 18.48 23.61 -9.11
N VAL A 681 18.94 22.60 -8.37
CA VAL A 681 20.37 22.32 -8.25
C VAL A 681 20.93 21.58 -9.48
N ASP A 682 20.11 20.79 -10.17
CA ASP A 682 20.54 19.99 -11.33
C ASP A 682 20.69 20.82 -12.60
N VAL A 683 19.77 21.75 -12.88
CA VAL A 683 19.84 22.57 -14.10
C VAL A 683 21.07 23.47 -14.13
N LEU A 684 21.57 23.87 -12.96
CA LEU A 684 22.78 24.69 -12.84
C LEU A 684 24.06 23.98 -13.29
N ASP A 685 24.05 22.65 -13.47
CA ASP A 685 25.17 21.91 -14.06
C ASP A 685 25.31 22.20 -15.57
N PHE A 686 24.22 22.62 -16.23
CA PHE A 686 24.17 22.79 -17.69
C PHE A 686 24.03 24.25 -18.13
N ILE A 687 23.69 25.16 -17.22
CA ILE A 687 23.65 26.60 -17.55
C ILE A 687 25.07 27.18 -17.51
N PRO A 688 25.59 27.76 -18.61
CA PRO A 688 26.93 28.32 -18.66
C PRO A 688 27.19 29.39 -17.59
N GLN A 689 28.41 29.47 -17.06
CA GLN A 689 28.77 30.38 -15.95
C GLN A 689 28.64 31.87 -16.34
N GLU A 690 28.77 32.18 -17.63
CA GLU A 690 28.59 33.51 -18.20
C GLU A 690 27.14 34.01 -18.21
N ASN A 691 26.15 33.11 -18.12
CA ASN A 691 24.72 33.43 -17.97
C ASN A 691 24.43 33.87 -16.53
N THR A 692 25.09 34.93 -16.09
CA THR A 692 25.12 35.36 -14.69
C THR A 692 23.74 35.75 -14.15
N GLU A 693 22.90 36.41 -14.95
CA GLU A 693 21.55 36.84 -14.52
C GLU A 693 20.61 35.63 -14.35
N GLU A 694 20.64 34.72 -15.33
CA GLU A 694 19.89 33.48 -15.33
C GLU A 694 20.26 32.55 -14.17
N ARG A 695 21.57 32.37 -13.94
CA ARG A 695 22.06 31.60 -12.79
C ARG A 695 21.68 32.27 -11.49
N GLN A 696 21.78 33.61 -11.40
CA GLN A 696 21.41 34.33 -10.18
C GLN A 696 19.95 34.14 -9.81
N TYR A 697 19.03 34.11 -10.79
CA TYR A 697 17.61 33.82 -10.53
C TYR A 697 17.40 32.47 -9.81
N LEU A 698 18.07 31.42 -10.29
CA LEU A 698 17.98 30.09 -9.69
C LEU A 698 18.66 30.04 -8.32
N LEU A 699 19.81 30.71 -8.16
CA LEU A 699 20.51 30.83 -6.88
C LEU A 699 19.67 31.57 -5.83
N ASP A 700 18.97 32.63 -6.23
CA ASP A 700 18.05 33.36 -5.36
C ASP A 700 16.90 32.44 -4.93
N MET A 701 16.32 31.69 -5.87
CA MET A 701 15.26 30.72 -5.56
C MET A 701 15.75 29.60 -4.63
N ILE A 702 16.98 29.08 -4.82
CA ILE A 702 17.63 28.13 -3.90
C ILE A 702 17.78 28.74 -2.50
N ALA A 703 18.26 29.98 -2.41
CA ALA A 703 18.43 30.70 -1.14
C ALA A 703 17.10 31.01 -0.44
N GLU A 704 16.00 31.14 -1.20
CA GLU A 704 14.65 31.32 -0.67
C GLU A 704 14.05 30.01 -0.13
N ILE A 705 14.19 28.89 -0.83
CA ILE A 705 13.55 27.63 -0.42
C ILE A 705 14.32 26.90 0.67
N ALA A 706 15.65 27.05 0.74
CA ALA A 706 16.49 26.38 1.74
C ALA A 706 16.05 26.64 3.19
N PRO A 707 15.81 27.88 3.65
CA PRO A 707 15.32 28.10 5.01
C PRO A 707 13.87 27.65 5.20
N VAL A 708 13.06 27.57 4.14
CA VAL A 708 11.68 27.05 4.22
C VAL A 708 11.69 25.55 4.46
N ILE A 709 12.48 24.78 3.69
CA ILE A 709 12.59 23.33 3.85
C ILE A 709 13.13 23.01 5.25
N GLU A 710 14.16 23.71 5.70
CA GLU A 710 14.77 23.54 7.04
C GLU A 710 13.74 23.80 8.15
N LYS A 711 12.93 24.85 8.02
CA LYS A 711 11.89 25.21 9.00
C LYS A 711 10.90 24.06 9.25
N TYR A 712 10.61 23.24 8.24
CA TYR A 712 9.68 22.11 8.36
C TYR A 712 10.38 20.76 8.53
N GLN A 713 11.70 20.75 8.73
CA GLN A 713 12.42 19.53 9.12
C GLN A 713 11.94 19.09 10.51
N ASP A 714 11.58 17.81 10.63
CA ASP A 714 11.19 17.26 11.91
C ASP A 714 12.35 17.34 12.93
N PRO A 715 12.13 17.94 14.11
CA PRO A 715 13.21 18.17 15.06
C PRO A 715 13.71 16.87 15.72
N GLU A 716 12.89 15.83 15.81
CA GLU A 716 13.24 14.57 16.46
C GLU A 716 14.01 13.67 15.50
N THR A 717 13.53 13.55 14.26
CA THR A 717 14.05 12.57 13.30
C THR A 717 14.99 13.17 12.25
N GLY A 718 14.90 14.48 12.00
CA GLY A 718 15.62 15.12 10.89
C GLY A 718 14.99 14.91 9.52
N THR A 719 13.83 14.27 9.43
CA THR A 719 13.14 13.95 8.17
C THR A 719 11.92 14.86 7.97
N TRP A 720 11.09 14.62 6.94
CA TRP A 720 9.93 15.46 6.61
C TRP A 720 8.66 14.64 6.48
N TRP A 721 7.52 15.28 6.79
CA TRP A 721 6.19 14.69 6.70
C TRP A 721 5.64 14.70 5.26
N GLN A 722 4.83 13.69 4.89
CA GLN A 722 4.17 13.58 3.57
C GLN A 722 3.43 14.86 3.17
N ILE A 723 2.60 15.39 4.08
CA ILE A 723 2.11 16.77 4.01
C ILE A 723 2.93 17.59 4.98
N ILE A 724 3.88 18.34 4.41
CA ILE A 724 5.05 18.89 5.11
C ILE A 724 4.69 19.85 6.25
N ASP A 725 3.56 20.56 6.14
CA ASP A 725 3.11 21.56 7.11
C ASP A 725 2.01 21.05 8.06
N LYS A 726 1.78 19.73 8.13
CA LYS A 726 0.77 19.10 9.00
C LYS A 726 1.33 18.02 9.93
N PRO A 727 2.47 18.25 10.63
CA PRO A 727 3.00 17.28 11.59
C PRO A 727 1.95 16.96 12.67
N GLY A 728 1.88 15.70 13.09
CA GLY A 728 0.94 15.23 14.11
C GLY A 728 -0.55 15.22 13.71
N LYS A 729 -0.91 15.64 12.49
CA LYS A 729 -2.27 15.43 11.99
C LYS A 729 -2.47 13.93 11.72
N ARG A 730 -3.61 13.38 12.15
CA ARG A 730 -3.95 11.96 12.01
C ARG A 730 -3.63 11.42 10.61
N ALA A 731 -3.07 10.22 10.55
CA ALA A 731 -2.66 9.50 9.33
C ALA A 731 -1.46 10.08 8.57
N ASN A 732 -0.99 11.31 8.86
CA ASN A 732 0.27 11.82 8.31
C ASN A 732 1.42 10.94 8.79
N TYR A 733 2.49 10.92 8.02
CA TYR A 733 3.66 10.10 8.29
C TYR A 733 4.91 10.79 7.78
N LEU A 734 6.06 10.45 8.36
CA LEU A 734 7.36 10.85 7.84
C LEU A 734 7.60 10.11 6.53
N GLU A 735 7.92 10.83 5.47
CA GLU A 735 7.95 10.28 4.11
C GLU A 735 9.38 10.30 3.56
N SER A 736 9.84 9.13 3.14
CA SER A 736 11.26 8.92 2.85
C SER A 736 11.70 9.49 1.51
N THR A 737 10.84 9.53 0.49
CA THR A 737 11.23 10.03 -0.83
C THR A 737 11.54 11.52 -0.79
N ALA A 738 10.67 12.35 -0.22
CA ALA A 738 10.87 13.77 -0.08
C ALA A 738 12.06 14.09 0.81
N SER A 739 12.19 13.37 1.94
CA SER A 739 13.32 13.53 2.86
C SER A 739 14.65 13.29 2.15
N THR A 740 14.69 12.27 1.30
CA THR A 740 15.85 11.94 0.50
C THR A 740 16.16 13.00 -0.56
N MET A 741 15.13 13.54 -1.23
CA MET A 741 15.28 14.63 -2.20
C MET A 741 15.77 15.93 -1.56
N PHE A 742 15.29 16.26 -0.36
CA PHE A 742 15.78 17.42 0.39
C PHE A 742 17.21 17.24 0.86
N THR A 743 17.58 16.01 1.24
CA THR A 743 18.96 15.68 1.59
C THR A 743 19.88 15.84 0.38
N TYR A 744 19.47 15.34 -0.80
CA TYR A 744 20.17 15.58 -2.07
C TYR A 744 20.33 17.08 -2.35
N PHE A 745 19.25 17.86 -2.24
CA PHE A 745 19.25 19.29 -2.48
C PHE A 745 20.27 20.02 -1.62
N TYR A 746 20.26 19.83 -0.28
CA TYR A 746 21.23 20.47 0.59
C TYR A 746 22.65 20.01 0.30
N ALA A 747 22.87 18.69 0.16
CA ALA A 747 24.20 18.15 -0.07
C ALA A 747 24.82 18.72 -1.36
N LYS A 748 24.06 18.72 -2.47
CA LYS A 748 24.51 19.26 -3.76
C LYS A 748 24.70 20.77 -3.71
N ALA A 749 23.75 21.51 -3.14
CA ALA A 749 23.86 22.97 -3.03
C ALA A 749 25.08 23.40 -2.19
N LEU A 750 25.43 22.65 -1.15
CA LEU A 750 26.63 22.87 -0.35
C LEU A 750 27.91 22.50 -1.10
N ASN A 751 27.93 21.39 -1.83
CA ASN A 751 29.06 20.98 -2.68
C ASN A 751 29.40 22.02 -3.73
N GLN A 752 28.38 22.61 -4.35
CA GLN A 752 28.53 23.60 -5.42
C GLN A 752 28.71 25.04 -4.90
N GLY A 753 28.61 25.25 -3.58
CA GLY A 753 28.72 26.57 -2.96
C GLY A 753 27.51 27.49 -3.24
N TYR A 754 26.36 26.92 -3.60
CA TYR A 754 25.10 27.66 -3.77
C TYR A 754 24.51 28.07 -2.42
N LEU A 755 24.81 27.31 -1.36
CA LEU A 755 24.42 27.60 0.02
C LEU A 755 25.65 27.65 0.94
N PRO A 756 25.60 28.47 2.00
CA PRO A 756 26.69 28.55 2.99
C PRO A 756 26.76 27.31 3.87
N LYS A 757 27.94 26.67 3.91
CA LYS A 757 28.22 25.46 4.73
C LYS A 757 28.03 25.69 6.23
N ASP A 758 28.44 26.84 6.74
CA ASP A 758 28.33 27.20 8.16
C ASP A 758 26.88 27.35 8.64
N GLN A 759 25.91 27.41 7.71
CA GLN A 759 24.49 27.46 8.02
C GLN A 759 23.79 26.12 7.85
N TYR A 760 24.03 25.39 6.75
CA TYR A 760 23.20 24.24 6.36
C TYR A 760 23.89 22.86 6.43
N LEU A 761 25.18 22.79 6.79
CA LEU A 761 25.88 21.50 6.88
C LEU A 761 25.26 20.58 7.93
N ASP A 762 24.88 21.11 9.09
CA ASP A 762 24.26 20.33 10.16
C ASP A 762 22.85 19.88 9.76
N THR A 763 22.11 20.71 9.02
CA THR A 763 20.79 20.38 8.45
C THR A 763 20.90 19.19 7.49
N ALA A 764 21.89 19.19 6.58
CA ALA A 764 22.15 18.09 5.66
C ALA A 764 22.58 16.80 6.37
N LYS A 765 23.47 16.90 7.37
CA LYS A 765 23.93 15.75 8.17
C LYS A 765 22.79 15.14 8.97
N LYS A 766 21.98 15.98 9.63
CA LYS A 766 20.81 15.54 10.39
C LYS A 766 19.78 14.87 9.49
N ALA A 767 19.53 15.45 8.31
CA ALA A 767 18.65 14.86 7.32
C ALA A 767 19.13 13.47 6.89
N TYR A 768 20.41 13.35 6.52
CA TYR A 768 20.98 12.08 6.09
C TYR A 768 20.96 11.01 7.19
N GLN A 769 21.33 11.36 8.43
CA GLN A 769 21.23 10.44 9.56
C GLN A 769 19.78 10.01 9.80
N GLY A 770 18.82 10.94 9.70
CA GLY A 770 17.39 10.63 9.76
C GLY A 770 16.94 9.66 8.68
N LEU A 771 17.49 9.72 7.46
CA LEU A 771 17.18 8.71 6.44
C LEU A 771 17.58 7.30 6.87
N LEU A 772 18.74 7.18 7.52
CA LEU A 772 19.25 5.89 8.00
C LEU A 772 18.40 5.39 9.18
N ASP A 773 18.14 6.23 10.16
CA ASP A 773 17.49 5.83 11.41
C ASP A 773 15.98 5.60 11.27
N GLU A 774 15.32 6.33 10.37
CA GLU A 774 13.87 6.24 10.17
C GLU A 774 13.49 5.21 9.11
N PHE A 775 14.24 5.12 8.01
CA PHE A 775 13.74 4.47 6.80
C PHE A 775 14.56 3.26 6.34
N VAL A 776 15.81 3.10 6.77
CA VAL A 776 16.64 1.98 6.33
C VAL A 776 16.37 0.73 7.17
N GLN A 777 16.04 -0.35 6.50
CA GLN A 777 15.97 -1.70 7.07
C GLN A 777 17.12 -2.55 6.56
N VAL A 778 17.78 -3.26 7.48
CA VAL A 778 18.85 -4.21 7.17
C VAL A 778 18.31 -5.64 7.32
N HIS A 779 18.51 -6.45 6.29
CA HIS A 779 18.03 -7.83 6.24
C HIS A 779 19.11 -8.85 6.59
N ALA A 780 18.68 -10.08 6.87
CA ALA A 780 19.56 -11.16 7.32
C ALA A 780 20.62 -11.60 6.30
N ASP A 781 20.37 -11.35 5.02
CA ASP A 781 21.29 -11.61 3.91
C ASP A 781 22.29 -10.46 3.65
N GLY A 782 22.15 -9.35 4.38
CA GLY A 782 22.97 -8.15 4.23
C GLY A 782 22.46 -7.16 3.19
N THR A 783 21.37 -7.47 2.47
CA THR A 783 20.66 -6.50 1.65
C THR A 783 19.96 -5.48 2.54
N ILE A 784 19.59 -4.34 1.95
CA ILE A 784 18.87 -3.28 2.66
C ILE A 784 17.64 -2.83 1.87
N SER A 785 16.63 -2.37 2.58
CA SER A 785 15.47 -1.71 2.00
C SER A 785 15.31 -0.31 2.57
N ILE A 786 14.67 0.57 1.81
CA ILE A 786 14.24 1.87 2.29
C ILE A 786 12.70 1.93 2.26
N THR A 787 12.14 2.30 3.40
CA THR A 787 10.71 2.17 3.71
C THR A 787 9.98 3.50 3.65
N ASP A 788 8.68 3.51 3.95
CA ASP A 788 7.85 4.72 4.08
C ASP A 788 7.79 5.64 2.85
N MET A 789 7.83 5.04 1.65
CA MET A 789 7.68 5.80 0.40
C MET A 789 6.23 5.94 0.00
N CYS A 790 5.76 7.16 -0.28
CA CYS A 790 4.50 7.32 -1.00
C CYS A 790 4.64 6.71 -2.41
N GLN A 791 3.92 5.64 -2.74
CA GLN A 791 4.06 4.97 -4.05
C GLN A 791 3.70 5.88 -5.21
N VAL A 792 2.63 6.66 -5.07
CA VAL A 792 2.11 7.58 -6.08
C VAL A 792 1.27 8.66 -5.41
N ALA A 793 1.30 9.87 -5.93
CA ALA A 793 0.24 10.85 -5.70
C ALA A 793 0.10 11.70 -6.97
N GLY A 794 -1.11 12.10 -7.30
CA GLY A 794 -1.44 12.90 -8.48
C GLY A 794 -2.91 13.33 -8.43
N LEU A 795 -3.33 14.18 -9.34
CA LEU A 795 -4.64 14.84 -9.22
C LEU A 795 -5.59 14.51 -10.40
N GLY A 796 -6.90 14.57 -10.13
CA GLY A 796 -7.98 14.21 -11.05
C GLY A 796 -8.23 12.70 -11.18
N TYR A 797 -9.33 12.30 -11.83
CA TYR A 797 -9.73 10.88 -12.00
C TYR A 797 -9.87 10.12 -10.66
N GLY A 798 -10.83 10.54 -9.82
CA GLY A 798 -11.03 10.00 -8.46
C GLY A 798 -9.99 10.45 -7.42
N ARG A 799 -9.16 11.45 -7.75
CA ARG A 799 -8.13 12.02 -6.86
C ARG A 799 -8.41 13.51 -6.70
N ASP A 800 -9.03 13.85 -5.58
CA ASP A 800 -9.59 15.18 -5.31
C ASP A 800 -8.60 16.16 -4.65
N GLY A 801 -7.37 15.72 -4.39
CA GLY A 801 -6.35 16.56 -3.77
C GLY A 801 -6.64 16.94 -2.31
N SER A 802 -7.62 16.28 -1.68
CA SER A 802 -7.90 16.39 -0.24
C SER A 802 -6.75 15.84 0.58
N TYR A 803 -6.76 16.13 1.89
CA TYR A 803 -5.79 15.55 2.81
C TYR A 803 -5.95 14.04 2.88
N GLU A 804 -7.20 13.58 2.98
CA GLU A 804 -7.59 12.18 3.06
C GLU A 804 -7.10 11.41 1.82
N TYR A 805 -7.17 12.03 0.64
CA TYR A 805 -6.58 11.47 -0.57
C TYR A 805 -5.07 11.21 -0.43
N TYR A 806 -4.27 12.18 0.01
CA TYR A 806 -2.82 11.98 0.19
C TYR A 806 -2.49 10.92 1.25
N MET A 807 -3.35 10.74 2.26
CA MET A 807 -3.18 9.72 3.29
C MET A 807 -3.63 8.33 2.80
N SER A 808 -4.52 8.27 1.82
CA SER A 808 -5.00 7.02 1.20
C SER A 808 -4.02 6.43 0.20
N GLU A 809 -3.03 7.20 -0.26
CA GLU A 809 -2.06 6.68 -1.21
C GLU A 809 -1.16 5.60 -0.57
N PRO A 810 -0.82 4.52 -1.30
CA PRO A 810 -0.06 3.43 -0.72
C PRO A 810 1.32 3.88 -0.24
N ILE A 811 1.72 3.34 0.90
CA ILE A 811 3.09 3.39 1.40
C ILE A 811 3.79 2.11 0.94
N TYR A 812 4.99 2.22 0.39
CA TYR A 812 5.71 1.12 -0.25
C TYR A 812 7.21 1.17 0.06
N ASP A 813 7.86 0.02 -0.05
CA ASP A 813 9.30 -0.10 0.16
C ASP A 813 10.03 -0.18 -1.19
N ASP A 814 11.21 0.41 -1.24
CA ASP A 814 12.11 0.38 -2.39
C ASP A 814 11.49 0.84 -3.72
N ASP A 815 10.54 1.78 -3.69
CA ASP A 815 10.06 2.41 -4.92
C ASP A 815 11.19 3.26 -5.55
N PRO A 816 11.41 3.15 -6.89
CA PRO A 816 12.38 3.96 -7.62
C PRO A 816 12.37 5.47 -7.36
N LYS A 817 11.22 6.03 -6.94
CA LYS A 817 11.07 7.45 -6.59
C LYS A 817 11.84 7.83 -5.33
N GLY A 818 12.12 6.88 -4.43
CA GLY A 818 12.96 7.08 -3.26
C GLY A 818 14.33 6.44 -3.37
N THR A 819 14.45 5.26 -3.99
CA THR A 819 15.75 4.57 -4.08
C THR A 819 16.75 5.33 -4.94
N ALA A 820 16.31 5.92 -6.06
CA ALA A 820 17.21 6.69 -6.91
C ALA A 820 17.73 7.97 -6.22
N PRO A 821 16.86 8.81 -5.61
CA PRO A 821 17.36 9.93 -4.80
C PRO A 821 18.21 9.49 -3.60
N PHE A 822 18.01 8.29 -3.04
CA PHE A 822 18.80 7.84 -1.88
C PHE A 822 20.24 7.55 -2.27
N ILE A 823 20.41 6.87 -3.40
CA ILE A 823 21.72 6.64 -3.99
C ILE A 823 22.38 7.99 -4.31
N THR A 824 21.70 8.91 -4.99
CA THR A 824 22.32 10.19 -5.38
C THR A 824 22.58 11.12 -4.19
N SER A 825 21.69 11.19 -3.20
CA SER A 825 21.92 11.97 -1.96
C SER A 825 23.10 11.42 -1.17
N SER A 826 23.26 10.09 -1.10
CA SER A 826 24.42 9.44 -0.48
C SER A 826 25.72 9.76 -1.22
N VAL A 827 25.71 9.80 -2.56
CA VAL A 827 26.85 10.22 -3.39
C VAL A 827 27.21 11.69 -3.14
N GLU A 828 26.23 12.59 -3.03
CA GLU A 828 26.48 14.01 -2.73
C GLU A 828 26.96 14.22 -1.29
N MET A 829 26.44 13.47 -0.33
CA MET A 829 26.94 13.46 1.05
C MET A 829 28.37 12.95 1.15
N TYR A 830 28.73 11.89 0.38
CA TYR A 830 30.12 11.44 0.25
C TYR A 830 31.04 12.57 -0.22
N LYS A 831 30.68 13.26 -1.30
CA LYS A 831 31.46 14.39 -1.83
C LYS A 831 31.60 15.52 -0.81
N LEU A 832 30.50 15.85 -0.12
CA LEU A 832 30.45 16.93 0.86
C LEU A 832 31.36 16.64 2.04
N LEU A 833 31.23 15.47 2.66
CA LEU A 833 32.00 15.10 3.85
C LEU A 833 33.47 14.86 3.52
N LYS A 834 33.80 14.39 2.32
CA LYS A 834 35.19 14.26 1.87
C LYS A 834 35.89 15.60 1.68
N SER A 835 35.14 16.66 1.39
CA SER A 835 35.70 18.02 1.29
C SER A 835 35.99 18.66 2.65
N GLU A 836 35.45 18.11 3.74
CA GLU A 836 35.66 18.55 5.13
C GLU A 836 36.88 17.87 5.79
N SER A 837 37.20 16.64 5.35
CA SER A 837 38.36 15.85 5.81
C SER A 837 39.65 16.27 5.11
#